data_AF-A0AAD9M9L8-F1
#
_entry.id   AF-A0AAD9M9L8-F1
#
_cell.length_a   1.000
_cell.length_b   1.000
_cell.length_c   1.000
_cell.angle_alpha   90.00
_cell.angle_beta   90.00
_cell.angle_gamma   90.00
#
_symmetry.space_group_name_H-M   'P 1'
#
loop_
_entity.id
_entity.type
_entity.pdbx_description
1 polymer ?
#
loop_
_entity_poly.entity_id
_entity_poly.type
_entity_poly.pdbx_seq_one_letter_code
_entity_poly.pdbx_strand_id
1 'polypeptide(L)'
;MPAGSGSGRAGSVAGGSGSGSGSLLLSMAAIGALYENEEQQSRELFAMAKRMIQLYLDERRKASVRKADFRRSSVSESRSHPQEQTVDAPVWLVQAMLLNVVYGHNCGDKRSGEIALTHAAALVSLAQGAELLRPVRVEPVEDLGMTDGDAMWGFGGRPGDAEDHAEWMRWKSVEERKRTLYVIFILSSLLVSAYNHTPALTNSEILLDLPSDEDFFAAETSTAFYAKGGIAAANRNRMTFHEALGALLKANEWEQQQQQQQRPSSAPRRDGQQVLSPTGPGPDAAASGMQPSTFGCLILIHALHNYIWETRQRHHNKTWTHEEMEKMHRHMEPALKAWQAAWSSNPLHSLQRPNPFGMGPLSADSMPLLDLAYIRLFLDFSRSKEKFWQRDWDGVAEELGRGRDAGPHAEHSPASNAESAATDASDSSGNSSVSVDSPCTQPSSPGFSTYPATLTRASPLASTSRPTGGREKLLRKAALYAANSFCMSDELGVGLADLTRRELPIQSAMCALDCAQVLAEWVATLQDRVGRYLGILGLADVDLTQVPAIMLLEEEDVKLLGRIQDILAGAGPRTKMETGVAGRAVVDEHAGYAANLLRVTASMMGKAAVWPVTRLMVSCLETHAEHMRARAERSVLAAAQ
;
A
#
# COMPACT_ATOMS: atom_id res chain seq x y z
N MET A 1 69.86 18.37 23.00
CA MET A 1 69.80 19.68 22.30
C MET A 1 70.55 19.51 20.98
N PRO A 2 70.03 19.97 19.82
CA PRO A 2 69.00 20.99 19.67
C PRO A 2 67.72 20.52 18.97
N ALA A 3 66.72 21.39 19.07
CA ALA A 3 65.38 21.31 18.53
C ALA A 3 65.34 21.53 17.01
N GLY A 4 64.38 20.88 16.36
CA GLY A 4 63.97 21.16 14.99
C GLY A 4 62.45 21.23 14.93
N SER A 5 61.91 22.44 14.81
CA SER A 5 60.51 22.74 14.59
C SER A 5 60.05 22.17 13.24
N GLY A 6 59.22 21.12 13.27
CA GLY A 6 58.56 20.56 12.10
C GLY A 6 57.07 20.86 12.13
N SER A 7 56.66 21.85 11.34
CA SER A 7 55.28 22.08 10.95
C SER A 7 54.68 20.81 10.33
N GLY A 8 53.86 20.11 11.10
CA GLY A 8 53.11 18.94 10.65
C GLY A 8 51.95 19.37 9.77
N ARG A 9 52.21 19.49 8.46
CA ARG A 9 51.18 19.47 7.40
C ARG A 9 50.22 18.32 7.69
N ALA A 10 48.97 18.64 8.02
CA ALA A 10 47.87 17.68 7.97
C ALA A 10 47.82 17.12 6.55
N GLY A 11 48.11 15.83 6.42
CA GLY A 11 48.03 15.10 5.16
C GLY A 11 46.60 15.19 4.64
N SER A 12 46.45 15.87 3.51
CA SER A 12 45.30 15.78 2.62
C SER A 12 45.12 14.30 2.25
N VAL A 13 44.27 13.58 2.97
CA VAL A 13 43.84 12.24 2.58
C VAL A 13 43.11 12.41 1.25
N ALA A 14 43.69 11.81 0.21
CA ALA A 14 43.19 11.82 -1.14
C ALA A 14 41.71 11.41 -1.19
N GLY A 15 40.87 12.32 -1.68
CA GLY A 15 39.47 12.06 -2.01
C GLY A 15 39.36 11.18 -3.25
N GLY A 16 39.34 9.86 -3.03
CA GLY A 16 39.10 8.86 -4.07
C GLY A 16 38.12 7.80 -3.58
N SER A 17 36.90 7.82 -4.12
CA SER A 17 35.88 6.76 -4.17
C SER A 17 35.37 6.03 -2.90
N GLY A 18 36.02 6.16 -1.73
CA GLY A 18 35.62 5.42 -0.51
C GLY A 18 34.72 6.19 0.48
N SER A 19 34.55 7.51 0.31
CA SER A 19 33.93 8.37 1.34
C SER A 19 32.39 8.49 1.22
N GLY A 20 31.82 8.26 0.04
CA GLY A 20 30.37 8.47 -0.21
C GLY A 20 29.45 7.39 0.37
N SER A 21 29.83 6.11 0.24
CA SER A 21 29.00 4.97 0.64
C SER A 21 28.82 4.82 2.17
N GLY A 22 29.62 5.52 2.98
CA GLY A 22 29.50 5.49 4.44
C GLY A 22 28.11 5.88 4.93
N SER A 23 27.45 6.83 4.27
CA SER A 23 26.07 7.22 4.58
C SER A 23 25.05 6.10 4.34
N LEU A 24 25.20 5.33 3.26
CA LEU A 24 24.34 4.17 2.97
C LEU A 24 24.53 3.09 4.03
N LEU A 25 25.79 2.78 4.38
CA LEU A 25 26.10 1.80 5.43
C LEU A 25 25.53 2.21 6.78
N LEU A 26 25.64 3.48 7.16
CA LEU A 26 25.05 3.98 8.42
C LEU A 26 23.52 3.91 8.40
N SER A 27 22.87 4.23 7.28
CA SER A 27 21.41 4.07 7.16
C SER A 27 20.98 2.61 7.27
N MET A 28 21.73 1.68 6.66
CA MET A 28 21.48 0.24 6.80
C MET A 28 21.69 -0.22 8.25
N ALA A 29 22.79 0.20 8.88
CA ALA A 29 23.10 -0.14 10.27
C ALA A 29 22.07 0.44 11.25
N ALA A 30 21.55 1.64 11.01
CA ALA A 30 20.49 2.23 11.82
C ALA A 30 19.23 1.36 11.82
N ILE A 31 18.81 0.86 10.64
CA ILE A 31 17.68 -0.06 10.53
C ILE A 31 18.04 -1.40 11.20
N GLY A 32 19.21 -1.97 10.93
CA GLY A 32 19.67 -3.22 11.55
C GLY A 32 19.65 -3.16 13.09
N ALA A 33 20.08 -2.04 13.68
CA ALA A 33 20.02 -1.81 15.12
C ALA A 33 18.58 -1.84 15.66
N LEU A 34 17.56 -1.42 14.90
CA LEU A 34 16.15 -1.59 15.32
C LEU A 34 15.75 -3.07 15.39
N TYR A 35 16.18 -3.88 14.42
CA TYR A 35 15.88 -5.31 14.40
C TYR A 35 16.60 -6.08 15.53
N GLU A 36 17.71 -5.55 16.03
CA GLU A 36 18.38 -6.00 17.26
C GLU A 36 17.82 -5.37 18.55
N ASN A 37 16.74 -4.59 18.47
CA ASN A 37 16.12 -3.86 19.58
C ASN A 37 17.04 -2.83 20.28
N GLU A 38 18.07 -2.35 19.59
CA GLU A 38 18.99 -1.31 20.04
C GLU A 38 18.51 0.09 19.60
N GLU A 39 17.38 0.53 20.15
CA GLU A 39 16.73 1.79 19.73
C GLU A 39 17.62 3.04 19.85
N GLN A 40 18.44 3.11 20.91
CA GLN A 40 19.28 4.29 21.15
C GLN A 40 20.38 4.39 20.09
N GLN A 41 21.09 3.28 19.86
CA GLN A 41 22.14 3.15 18.86
C GLN A 41 21.57 3.41 17.46
N SER A 42 20.39 2.87 17.17
CA SER A 42 19.68 3.10 15.93
C SER A 42 19.42 4.60 15.65
N ARG A 43 18.93 5.35 16.65
CA ARG A 43 18.70 6.80 16.54
C ARG A 43 20.00 7.58 16.31
N GLU A 44 21.08 7.20 16.97
CA GLU A 44 22.40 7.83 16.80
C GLU A 44 22.95 7.57 15.38
N LEU A 45 22.90 6.33 14.91
CA LEU A 45 23.29 5.93 13.56
C LEU A 45 22.47 6.67 12.49
N PHE A 46 21.16 6.77 12.68
CA PHE A 46 20.28 7.53 11.79
C PHE A 46 20.65 9.02 11.74
N ALA A 47 20.92 9.64 12.89
CA ALA A 47 21.32 11.05 12.96
C ALA A 47 22.67 11.28 12.23
N MET A 48 23.63 10.38 12.39
CA MET A 48 24.91 10.43 11.68
C MET A 48 24.73 10.26 10.17
N ALA A 49 23.96 9.26 9.74
CA ALA A 49 23.67 9.03 8.32
C ALA A 49 23.03 10.26 7.68
N LYS A 50 22.00 10.83 8.33
CA LYS A 50 21.32 12.06 7.88
C LYS A 50 22.30 13.23 7.71
N ARG A 51 23.18 13.45 8.67
CA ARG A 51 24.20 14.53 8.61
C ARG A 51 25.19 14.30 7.48
N MET A 52 25.63 13.05 7.25
CA MET A 52 26.54 12.73 6.15
C MET A 52 25.89 12.98 4.78
N ILE A 53 24.62 12.60 4.59
CA ILE A 53 23.89 12.89 3.35
C ILE A 53 23.80 14.41 3.13
N GLN A 54 23.46 15.17 4.18
CA GLN A 54 23.36 16.63 4.08
C GLN A 54 24.69 17.27 3.68
N LEU A 55 25.79 16.86 4.32
CA LEU A 55 27.14 17.35 3.98
C LEU A 55 27.50 17.03 2.53
N TYR A 56 27.23 15.81 2.07
CA TYR A 56 27.49 15.41 0.68
C TYR A 56 26.69 16.27 -0.32
N LEU A 57 25.39 16.47 -0.07
CA LEU A 57 24.53 17.31 -0.91
C LEU A 57 25.00 18.76 -0.94
N ASP A 58 25.43 19.31 0.21
CA ASP A 58 25.96 20.67 0.30
C ASP A 58 27.29 20.84 -0.43
N GLU A 59 28.22 19.88 -0.30
CA GLU A 59 29.48 19.86 -1.04
C GLU A 59 29.23 19.80 -2.55
N ARG A 60 28.29 18.96 -2.98
CA ARG A 60 27.88 18.87 -4.38
C ARG A 60 27.29 20.20 -4.89
N ARG A 61 26.40 20.82 -4.11
CA ARG A 61 25.80 22.11 -4.45
C ARG A 61 26.88 23.19 -4.61
N LYS A 62 27.83 23.27 -3.67
CA LYS A 62 28.97 24.20 -3.74
C LYS A 62 29.86 23.93 -4.97
N ALA A 63 30.11 22.67 -5.30
CA ALA A 63 30.90 22.30 -6.48
C ALA A 63 30.20 22.69 -7.80
N SER A 64 28.88 22.52 -7.87
CA SER A 64 28.08 22.92 -9.04
C SER A 64 28.11 24.45 -9.24
N VAL A 65 27.92 25.22 -8.17
CA VAL A 65 28.02 26.70 -8.21
C VAL A 65 29.40 27.15 -8.68
N ARG A 66 30.49 26.58 -8.13
CA ARG A 66 31.87 26.90 -8.57
C ARG A 66 32.08 26.61 -10.06
N LYS A 67 31.53 25.52 -10.59
CA LYS A 67 31.61 25.20 -12.03
C LYS A 67 30.82 26.19 -12.89
N ALA A 68 29.66 26.65 -12.41
CA ALA A 68 28.85 27.64 -13.11
C ALA A 68 29.54 29.02 -13.13
N ASP A 69 30.19 29.41 -12.03
CA ASP A 69 30.96 30.66 -11.94
C ASP A 69 32.18 30.64 -12.87
N PHE A 70 32.89 29.51 -12.96
CA PHE A 70 34.01 29.35 -13.89
C PHE A 70 33.57 29.48 -15.37
N ARG A 71 32.41 28.92 -15.73
CA ARG A 71 31.82 29.07 -17.06
C ARG A 71 31.38 30.50 -17.38
N ARG A 72 31.00 31.29 -16.37
CA ARG A 72 30.66 32.72 -16.55
C ARG A 72 31.89 33.61 -16.68
N SER A 73 33.02 33.24 -16.06
CA SER A 73 34.29 33.96 -16.20
C SER A 73 35.08 33.59 -17.47
N SER A 74 34.87 32.42 -18.06
CA SER A 74 35.54 32.00 -19.31
C SER A 74 34.71 32.34 -20.56
N VAL A 75 34.56 33.64 -20.88
CA VAL A 75 34.07 34.07 -22.20
C VAL A 75 35.27 34.19 -23.15
N SER A 76 35.91 33.06 -23.46
CA SER A 76 36.82 32.96 -24.61
C SER A 76 37.11 31.49 -24.94
N GLU A 77 36.67 31.10 -26.13
CA GLU A 77 37.15 30.01 -27.00
C GLU A 77 37.60 28.68 -26.37
N SER A 78 36.73 27.66 -26.45
CA SER A 78 37.05 26.42 -27.19
C SER A 78 35.81 25.52 -27.35
N ARG A 79 35.53 25.17 -28.61
CA ARG A 79 34.55 24.18 -29.03
C ARG A 79 35.10 22.77 -28.82
N SER A 80 34.16 21.82 -28.67
CA SER A 80 34.28 20.35 -28.80
C SER A 80 35.16 19.59 -27.80
N HIS A 81 34.57 19.25 -26.65
CA HIS A 81 34.73 17.93 -26.05
C HIS A 81 33.34 17.31 -25.85
N PRO A 82 33.14 16.00 -26.09
CA PRO A 82 31.86 15.37 -25.83
C PRO A 82 31.56 15.51 -24.34
N GLN A 83 30.42 16.10 -24.05
CA GLN A 83 29.90 16.29 -22.72
C GLN A 83 29.67 14.91 -22.11
N GLU A 84 30.63 14.41 -21.33
CA GLU A 84 30.36 13.34 -20.36
C GLU A 84 29.17 13.86 -19.53
N GLN A 85 27.99 13.31 -19.78
CA GLN A 85 26.81 13.52 -18.96
C GLN A 85 27.14 12.90 -17.61
N THR A 86 27.80 13.67 -16.76
CA THR A 86 28.11 13.23 -15.40
C THR A 86 26.78 13.06 -14.70
N VAL A 87 26.34 11.82 -14.54
CA VAL A 87 25.11 11.46 -13.80
C VAL A 87 25.06 12.30 -12.53
N ASP A 88 23.98 13.07 -12.38
CA ASP A 88 23.93 14.15 -11.42
C ASP A 88 23.70 13.66 -9.98
N ALA A 89 23.46 12.37 -9.77
CA ALA A 89 23.46 11.74 -8.47
C ALA A 89 23.83 10.23 -8.57
N PRO A 90 24.75 9.72 -7.75
CA PRO A 90 25.02 8.29 -7.74
C PRO A 90 23.88 7.51 -7.05
N VAL A 91 23.64 6.26 -7.48
CA VAL A 91 22.53 5.42 -7.00
C VAL A 91 22.60 5.18 -5.49
N TRP A 92 23.80 4.98 -4.93
CA TRP A 92 23.99 4.77 -3.48
C TRP A 92 23.45 5.94 -2.64
N LEU A 93 23.49 7.18 -3.16
CA LEU A 93 22.98 8.35 -2.45
C LEU A 93 21.46 8.36 -2.44
N VAL A 94 20.85 7.94 -3.55
CA VAL A 94 19.41 7.73 -3.64
C VAL A 94 18.97 6.66 -2.65
N GLN A 95 19.67 5.53 -2.60
CA GLN A 95 19.41 4.44 -1.65
C GLN A 95 19.58 4.90 -0.19
N ALA A 96 20.64 5.66 0.14
CA ALA A 96 20.86 6.17 1.48
C ALA A 96 19.75 7.15 1.90
N MET A 97 19.36 8.05 1.00
CA MET A 97 18.26 8.99 1.24
C MET A 97 16.92 8.24 1.39
N LEU A 98 16.66 7.24 0.55
CA LEU A 98 15.49 6.37 0.64
C LEU A 98 15.38 5.70 2.01
N LEU A 99 16.45 5.05 2.49
CA LEU A 99 16.46 4.43 3.82
C LEU A 99 16.25 5.45 4.94
N ASN A 100 16.82 6.65 4.82
CA ASN A 100 16.59 7.72 5.79
C ASN A 100 15.14 8.23 5.80
N VAL A 101 14.47 8.30 4.65
CA VAL A 101 13.05 8.67 4.58
C VAL A 101 12.18 7.57 5.19
N VAL A 102 12.44 6.30 4.87
CA VAL A 102 11.78 5.15 5.49
C VAL A 102 11.93 5.19 7.00
N TYR A 103 13.15 5.38 7.50
CA TYR A 103 13.40 5.48 8.94
C TYR A 103 12.65 6.67 9.55
N GLY A 104 12.72 7.85 8.92
CA GLY A 104 12.07 9.07 9.41
C GLY A 104 10.55 8.94 9.57
N HIS A 105 9.87 8.25 8.63
CA HIS A 105 8.42 7.98 8.75
C HIS A 105 8.09 7.00 9.87
N ASN A 106 8.95 6.00 10.11
CA ASN A 106 8.64 4.88 11.00
C ASN A 106 9.24 5.01 12.41
N CYS A 107 10.06 6.04 12.67
CA CYS A 107 10.72 6.26 13.96
C CYS A 107 9.80 6.80 15.07
N GLY A 108 8.54 7.12 14.77
CA GLY A 108 7.55 7.58 15.73
C GLY A 108 7.66 9.06 16.16
N ASP A 109 8.78 9.72 15.89
CA ASP A 109 8.96 11.15 16.15
C ASP A 109 8.20 12.02 15.13
N LYS A 110 7.35 12.93 15.62
CA LYS A 110 6.49 13.78 14.78
C LYS A 110 7.32 14.66 13.84
N ARG A 111 8.35 15.31 14.38
CA ARG A 111 9.22 16.22 13.60
C ARG A 111 9.98 15.46 12.52
N SER A 112 10.52 14.29 12.84
CA SER A 112 11.22 13.44 11.88
C SER A 112 10.28 12.96 10.77
N GLY A 113 9.02 12.63 11.08
CA GLY A 113 8.00 12.31 10.08
C GLY A 113 7.67 13.47 9.14
N GLU A 114 7.50 14.68 9.65
CA GLU A 114 7.27 15.90 8.83
C GLU A 114 8.47 16.20 7.91
N ILE A 115 9.70 16.02 8.42
CA ILE A 115 10.91 16.14 7.61
C ILE A 115 10.97 15.05 6.55
N ALA A 116 10.64 13.81 6.90
CA ALA A 116 10.63 12.67 5.97
C ALA A 116 9.64 12.90 4.81
N LEU A 117 8.45 13.44 5.11
CA LEU A 117 7.47 13.82 4.10
C LEU A 117 8.03 14.85 3.11
N THR A 118 8.71 15.89 3.61
CA THR A 118 9.39 16.88 2.76
C THR A 118 10.50 16.23 1.92
N HIS A 119 11.25 15.31 2.53
CA HIS A 119 12.34 14.59 1.90
C HIS A 119 11.88 13.59 0.82
N ALA A 120 10.63 13.14 0.84
CA ALA A 120 10.09 12.24 -0.20
C ALA A 120 10.10 12.90 -1.60
N ALA A 121 9.70 14.17 -1.70
CA ALA A 121 9.79 14.91 -2.96
C ALA A 121 11.25 15.11 -3.42
N ALA A 122 12.14 15.47 -2.48
CA ALA A 122 13.57 15.61 -2.77
C ALA A 122 14.21 14.29 -3.23
N LEU A 123 13.76 13.15 -2.70
CA LEU A 123 14.19 11.82 -3.11
C LEU A 123 13.80 11.51 -4.56
N VAL A 124 12.60 11.90 -5.00
CA VAL A 124 12.19 11.75 -6.40
C VAL A 124 13.04 12.63 -7.33
N SER A 125 13.31 13.89 -6.96
CA SER A 125 14.23 14.75 -7.73
C SER A 125 15.65 14.16 -7.80
N LEU A 126 16.11 13.54 -6.71
CA LEU A 126 17.40 12.86 -6.69
C LEU A 126 17.42 11.61 -7.58
N ALA A 127 16.32 10.85 -7.61
CA ALA A 127 16.15 9.71 -8.51
C ALA A 127 16.14 10.14 -9.99
N GLN A 128 15.52 11.28 -10.31
CA GLN A 128 15.58 11.90 -11.63
C GLN A 128 17.01 12.32 -11.99
N GLY A 129 17.73 12.98 -11.08
CA GLY A 129 19.14 13.35 -11.27
C GLY A 129 20.08 12.13 -11.41
N ALA A 130 19.69 10.98 -10.85
CA ALA A 130 20.36 9.70 -11.05
C ALA A 130 19.91 8.95 -12.32
N GLU A 131 19.02 9.52 -13.14
CA GLU A 131 18.42 8.89 -14.32
C GLU A 131 17.69 7.56 -14.02
N LEU A 132 17.13 7.38 -12.82
CA LEU A 132 16.43 6.15 -12.48
C LEU A 132 15.11 5.98 -13.23
N LEU A 133 14.43 7.08 -13.59
CA LEU A 133 13.18 7.04 -14.35
C LEU A 133 13.38 6.71 -15.84
N ARG A 134 14.62 6.70 -16.33
CA ARG A 134 14.92 6.43 -17.73
C ARG A 134 14.79 4.92 -18.00
N PRO A 135 13.95 4.49 -18.96
CA PRO A 135 13.87 3.09 -19.33
C PRO A 135 15.18 2.66 -20.01
N VAL A 136 15.87 1.71 -19.40
CA VAL A 136 17.07 1.07 -19.94
C VAL A 136 16.81 -0.42 -20.03
N ARG A 137 16.98 -0.99 -21.21
CA ARG A 137 16.82 -2.42 -21.46
C ARG A 137 18.16 -3.06 -21.79
N VAL A 138 18.34 -4.29 -21.29
CA VAL A 138 19.49 -5.12 -21.60
C VAL A 138 18.95 -6.31 -22.39
N GLU A 139 19.28 -6.34 -23.68
CA GLU A 139 18.94 -7.44 -24.57
C GLU A 139 20.06 -8.49 -24.56
N PRO A 140 19.72 -9.78 -24.72
CA PRO A 140 20.72 -10.84 -24.88
C PRO A 140 21.50 -10.60 -26.18
N VAL A 141 22.81 -10.83 -26.16
CA VAL A 141 23.59 -10.88 -27.40
C VAL A 141 23.19 -12.14 -28.17
N GLU A 142 22.60 -11.98 -29.35
CA GLU A 142 22.40 -13.10 -30.26
C GLU A 142 23.76 -13.53 -30.79
N ASP A 143 24.14 -14.78 -30.54
CA ASP A 143 25.35 -15.42 -31.07
C ASP A 143 25.18 -15.60 -32.59
N LEU A 144 25.28 -14.50 -33.35
CA LEU A 144 25.26 -14.50 -34.80
C LEU A 144 26.60 -15.05 -35.31
N GLY A 145 26.70 -16.37 -35.34
CA GLY A 145 27.62 -17.12 -36.19
C GLY A 145 29.02 -17.32 -35.60
N MET A 146 29.17 -18.37 -34.79
CA MET A 146 30.40 -19.16 -34.78
C MET A 146 30.61 -19.73 -36.19
N THR A 147 31.25 -18.96 -37.06
CA THR A 147 31.88 -19.47 -38.27
C THR A 147 33.27 -19.96 -37.86
N ASP A 148 33.40 -21.28 -37.86
CA ASP A 148 34.60 -22.13 -37.88
C ASP A 148 35.92 -21.63 -37.26
N GLY A 149 36.46 -22.47 -36.39
CA GLY A 149 37.86 -22.84 -36.46
C GLY A 149 38.75 -22.35 -35.32
N ASP A 150 39.03 -23.29 -34.41
CA ASP A 150 40.32 -23.46 -33.74
C ASP A 150 40.63 -22.51 -32.56
N ALA A 151 40.04 -22.79 -31.39
CA ALA A 151 40.47 -22.22 -30.11
C ALA A 151 41.23 -23.26 -29.27
N MET A 152 42.55 -23.17 -29.35
CA MET A 152 43.55 -23.90 -28.59
C MET A 152 43.30 -23.83 -27.07
N TRP A 153 43.14 -24.99 -26.44
CA TRP A 153 43.01 -25.17 -24.98
C TRP A 153 44.30 -24.76 -24.26
N GLY A 154 44.34 -23.53 -23.75
CA GLY A 154 45.41 -23.00 -22.90
C GLY A 154 44.88 -22.54 -21.54
N PHE A 155 45.53 -22.99 -20.47
CA PHE A 155 45.28 -22.67 -19.06
C PHE A 155 44.96 -21.18 -18.79
N GLY A 156 43.73 -20.88 -18.37
CA GLY A 156 43.34 -19.62 -17.72
C GLY A 156 42.05 -18.99 -18.26
N GLY A 157 40.88 -19.44 -17.74
CA GLY A 157 39.55 -18.85 -17.98
C GLY A 157 39.05 -18.95 -19.43
N ARG A 158 37.83 -19.45 -19.67
CA ARG A 158 37.27 -19.37 -21.03
C ARG A 158 37.02 -17.88 -21.32
N PRO A 159 37.40 -17.34 -22.49
CA PRO A 159 37.14 -15.93 -22.85
C PRO A 159 35.66 -15.53 -22.66
N GLY A 160 34.74 -16.48 -22.86
CA GLY A 160 33.31 -16.29 -22.58
C GLY A 160 32.97 -16.03 -21.10
N ASP A 161 33.72 -16.56 -20.14
CA ASP A 161 33.40 -16.38 -18.70
C ASP A 161 33.57 -14.90 -18.26
N ALA A 162 34.53 -14.19 -18.86
CA ALA A 162 34.77 -12.77 -18.58
C ALA A 162 33.73 -11.86 -19.27
N GLU A 163 33.30 -12.23 -20.47
CA GLU A 163 32.24 -11.55 -21.22
C GLU A 163 30.87 -11.74 -20.54
N ASP A 164 30.54 -12.97 -20.16
CA ASP A 164 29.37 -13.33 -19.35
C ASP A 164 29.35 -12.55 -18.03
N HIS A 165 30.50 -12.44 -17.35
CA HIS A 165 30.59 -11.64 -16.14
C HIS A 165 30.30 -10.16 -16.38
N ALA A 166 30.85 -9.57 -17.44
CA ALA A 166 30.60 -8.18 -17.79
C ALA A 166 29.13 -7.92 -18.17
N GLU A 167 28.52 -8.83 -18.93
CA GLU A 167 27.12 -8.74 -19.34
C GLU A 167 26.18 -8.90 -18.13
N TRP A 168 26.44 -9.86 -17.25
CA TRP A 168 25.72 -10.01 -15.98
C TRP A 168 25.85 -8.77 -15.09
N MET A 169 27.05 -8.18 -14.98
CA MET A 169 27.25 -6.95 -14.20
C MET A 169 26.48 -5.75 -14.79
N ARG A 170 26.38 -5.66 -16.13
CA ARG A 170 25.55 -4.65 -16.80
C ARG A 170 24.07 -4.87 -16.51
N TRP A 171 23.58 -6.10 -16.62
CA TRP A 171 22.19 -6.47 -16.27
C TRP A 171 21.89 -6.16 -14.81
N LYS A 172 22.76 -6.58 -13.89
CA LYS A 172 22.64 -6.36 -12.45
C LYS A 172 22.54 -4.87 -12.11
N SER A 173 23.35 -4.03 -12.76
CA SER A 173 23.33 -2.57 -12.57
C SER A 173 22.01 -1.95 -13.02
N VAL A 174 21.41 -2.43 -14.11
CA VAL A 174 20.09 -1.99 -14.59
C VAL A 174 18.99 -2.46 -13.65
N GLU A 175 19.05 -3.72 -13.19
CA GLU A 175 18.07 -4.29 -12.26
C GLU A 175 18.13 -3.59 -10.88
N GLU A 176 19.32 -3.27 -10.36
CA GLU A 176 19.51 -2.49 -9.14
C GLU A 176 18.83 -1.12 -9.24
N ARG A 177 19.06 -0.40 -10.34
CA ARG A 177 18.47 0.92 -10.60
C ARG A 177 16.96 0.84 -10.68
N LYS A 178 16.43 -0.12 -11.43
CA LYS A 178 14.99 -0.38 -11.58
C LYS A 178 14.35 -0.69 -10.23
N ARG A 179 14.90 -1.64 -9.46
CA ARG A 179 14.38 -2.01 -8.14
C ARG A 179 14.45 -0.85 -7.15
N THR A 180 15.53 -0.06 -7.16
CA THR A 180 15.67 1.15 -6.34
C THR A 180 14.52 2.13 -6.62
N LEU A 181 14.21 2.41 -7.89
CA LEU A 181 13.08 3.29 -8.24
C LEU A 181 11.74 2.73 -7.75
N TYR A 182 11.51 1.42 -7.89
CA TYR A 182 10.26 0.82 -7.43
C TYR A 182 10.11 0.83 -5.90
N VAL A 183 11.20 0.80 -5.14
CA VAL A 183 11.10 1.02 -3.68
C VAL A 183 10.75 2.49 -3.36
N ILE A 184 11.26 3.45 -4.14
CA ILE A 184 10.82 4.87 -4.04
C ILE A 184 9.34 5.01 -4.39
N PHE A 185 8.86 4.28 -5.39
CA PHE A 185 7.44 4.22 -5.73
C PHE A 185 6.61 3.62 -4.58
N ILE A 186 7.02 2.50 -4.00
CA ILE A 186 6.35 1.90 -2.84
C ILE A 186 6.27 2.89 -1.67
N LEU A 187 7.37 3.58 -1.37
CA LEU A 187 7.40 4.63 -0.34
C LEU A 187 6.43 5.77 -0.68
N SER A 188 6.37 6.19 -1.94
CA SER A 188 5.41 7.21 -2.40
C SER A 188 3.95 6.75 -2.24
N SER A 189 3.68 5.48 -2.53
CA SER A 189 2.37 4.85 -2.35
C SER A 189 2.00 4.62 -0.88
N LEU A 190 2.99 4.51 0.01
CA LEU A 190 2.78 4.51 1.46
C LEU A 190 2.31 5.88 1.94
N LEU A 191 2.72 7.00 1.33
CA LEU A 191 2.19 8.32 1.66
C LEU A 191 0.69 8.42 1.38
N VAL A 192 0.24 7.85 0.27
CA VAL A 192 -1.18 7.73 -0.07
C VAL A 192 -1.91 6.90 0.97
N SER A 193 -1.37 5.72 1.27
CA SER A 193 -2.03 4.74 2.13
C SER A 193 -2.04 5.13 3.61
N ALA A 194 -0.98 5.76 4.10
CA ALA A 194 -0.80 6.05 5.52
C ALA A 194 -1.17 7.50 5.87
N TYR A 195 -0.80 8.47 5.03
CA TYR A 195 -0.95 9.90 5.31
C TYR A 195 -2.09 10.55 4.52
N ASN A 196 -2.70 9.85 3.57
CA ASN A 196 -3.68 10.43 2.64
C ASN A 196 -3.13 11.63 1.84
N HIS A 197 -1.83 11.62 1.55
CA HIS A 197 -1.16 12.64 0.76
C HIS A 197 -0.97 12.19 -0.68
N THR A 198 -0.85 13.14 -1.60
CA THR A 198 -0.44 12.89 -2.98
C THR A 198 0.87 12.11 -3.01
N PRO A 199 0.98 11.03 -3.81
CA PRO A 199 2.23 10.30 -3.91
C PRO A 199 3.30 11.20 -4.52
N ALA A 200 4.53 11.14 -3.98
CA ALA A 200 5.66 11.91 -4.52
C ALA A 200 6.06 11.45 -5.94
N LEU A 201 5.85 10.17 -6.25
CA LEU A 201 6.02 9.56 -7.57
C LEU A 201 4.70 8.90 -7.98
N THR A 202 4.08 9.38 -9.04
CA THR A 202 2.78 8.91 -9.53
C THR A 202 2.88 7.69 -10.43
N ASN A 203 1.76 6.97 -10.62
CA ASN A 203 1.70 5.84 -11.56
C ASN A 203 2.07 6.27 -12.99
N SER A 204 1.69 7.48 -13.43
CA SER A 204 1.95 8.00 -14.78
C SER A 204 3.42 8.30 -15.07
N GLU A 205 4.25 8.46 -14.04
CA GLU A 205 5.67 8.77 -14.21
C GLU A 205 6.54 7.52 -14.40
N ILE A 206 5.98 6.31 -14.22
CA ILE A 206 6.73 5.06 -14.28
C ILE A 206 6.62 4.45 -15.68
N LEU A 207 7.67 4.67 -16.48
CA LEU A 207 7.78 4.14 -17.85
C LEU A 207 8.63 2.86 -17.94
N LEU A 208 8.96 2.24 -16.80
CA LEU A 208 9.87 1.09 -16.74
C LEU A 208 9.14 -0.25 -16.91
N ASP A 209 9.92 -1.26 -17.27
CA ASP A 209 9.53 -2.66 -17.15
C ASP A 209 9.39 -3.05 -15.67
N LEU A 210 8.53 -4.01 -15.35
CA LEU A 210 8.47 -4.58 -14.01
C LEU A 210 9.81 -5.27 -13.64
N PRO A 211 10.12 -5.40 -12.34
CA PRO A 211 11.30 -6.14 -11.89
C PRO A 211 11.26 -7.61 -12.33
N SER A 212 12.45 -8.14 -12.61
CA SER A 212 12.64 -9.57 -12.91
C SER A 212 12.32 -10.45 -11.69
N ASP A 213 12.22 -11.76 -11.90
CA ASP A 213 12.03 -12.71 -10.79
C ASP A 213 13.20 -12.67 -9.79
N GLU A 214 12.87 -12.87 -8.52
CA GLU A 214 13.80 -12.78 -7.38
C GLU A 214 14.98 -13.73 -7.53
N ASP A 215 14.77 -14.89 -8.15
CA ASP A 215 15.79 -15.90 -8.40
C ASP A 215 16.96 -15.40 -9.26
N PHE A 216 16.69 -14.55 -10.24
CA PHE A 216 17.73 -13.96 -11.08
C PHE A 216 18.48 -12.87 -10.32
N PHE A 217 17.76 -12.06 -9.53
CA PHE A 217 18.36 -11.00 -8.73
C PHE A 217 19.20 -11.53 -7.57
N ALA A 218 18.81 -12.67 -6.98
CA ALA A 218 19.52 -13.34 -5.89
C ALA A 218 20.76 -14.13 -6.35
N ALA A 219 21.01 -14.26 -7.65
CA ALA A 219 22.20 -14.93 -8.15
C ALA A 219 23.47 -14.22 -7.66
N GLU A 220 24.32 -14.92 -6.90
CA GLU A 220 25.54 -14.34 -6.31
C GLU A 220 26.70 -14.25 -7.30
N THR A 221 26.65 -15.04 -8.39
CA THR A 221 27.70 -15.14 -9.39
C THR A 221 27.12 -15.14 -10.80
N SER A 222 27.91 -14.72 -11.79
CA SER A 222 27.54 -14.80 -13.22
C SER A 222 27.22 -16.25 -13.60
N THR A 223 28.01 -17.21 -13.15
CA THR A 223 27.78 -18.64 -13.40
C THR A 223 26.42 -19.12 -12.89
N ALA A 224 25.99 -18.70 -11.70
CA ALA A 224 24.67 -19.06 -11.18
C ALA A 224 23.53 -18.39 -11.95
N PHE A 225 23.75 -17.18 -12.46
CA PHE A 225 22.79 -16.45 -13.30
C PHE A 225 22.60 -17.11 -14.67
N TYR A 226 23.69 -17.47 -15.37
CA TYR A 226 23.61 -18.16 -16.65
C TYR A 226 23.14 -19.62 -16.53
N ALA A 227 23.39 -20.29 -15.40
CA ALA A 227 22.80 -21.60 -15.12
C ALA A 227 21.26 -21.56 -15.08
N LYS A 228 20.66 -20.39 -14.79
CA LYS A 228 19.21 -20.15 -14.86
C LYS A 228 18.73 -19.66 -16.24
N GLY A 229 19.61 -19.62 -17.24
CA GLY A 229 19.30 -19.19 -18.61
C GLY A 229 19.62 -17.72 -18.92
N GLY A 230 20.31 -17.02 -18.02
CA GLY A 230 20.86 -15.69 -18.26
C GLY A 230 19.82 -14.62 -18.59
N ILE A 231 20.22 -13.64 -19.40
CA ILE A 231 19.38 -12.47 -19.74
C ILE A 231 18.12 -12.87 -20.51
N ALA A 232 18.22 -13.84 -21.41
CA ALA A 232 17.08 -14.33 -22.19
C ALA A 232 15.99 -14.91 -21.28
N ALA A 233 16.38 -15.73 -20.29
CA ALA A 233 15.44 -16.27 -19.32
C ALA A 233 14.89 -15.20 -18.37
N ALA A 234 15.73 -14.27 -17.89
CA ALA A 234 15.30 -13.16 -17.03
C ALA A 234 14.30 -12.22 -17.72
N ASN A 235 14.38 -12.09 -19.05
CA ASN A 235 13.47 -11.26 -19.86
C ASN A 235 12.22 -12.02 -20.34
N ARG A 236 12.06 -13.31 -20.03
CA ARG A 236 10.96 -14.14 -20.57
C ARG A 236 9.56 -13.58 -20.28
N ASN A 237 9.34 -13.12 -19.06
CA ASN A 237 8.07 -12.55 -18.60
C ASN A 237 8.12 -11.01 -18.53
N ARG A 238 9.01 -10.39 -19.31
CA ARG A 238 9.18 -8.93 -19.31
C ARG A 238 7.90 -8.25 -19.78
N MET A 239 7.43 -7.31 -18.96
CA MET A 239 6.29 -6.46 -19.28
C MET A 239 6.48 -5.07 -18.69
N THR A 240 5.93 -4.05 -19.34
CA THR A 240 5.95 -2.69 -18.80
C THR A 240 5.01 -2.55 -17.61
N PHE A 241 5.32 -1.63 -16.69
CA PHE A 241 4.43 -1.27 -15.58
C PHE A 241 3.03 -0.87 -16.07
N HIS A 242 2.96 -0.08 -17.15
CA HIS A 242 1.70 0.38 -17.70
C HIS A 242 0.90 -0.73 -18.38
N GLU A 243 1.54 -1.67 -19.07
CA GLU A 243 0.85 -2.84 -19.63
C GLU A 243 0.25 -3.69 -18.50
N ALA A 244 1.01 -3.94 -17.45
CA ALA A 244 0.56 -4.72 -16.30
C ALA A 244 -0.61 -4.04 -15.56
N LEU A 245 -0.45 -2.77 -15.17
CA LEU A 245 -1.50 -2.02 -14.49
C LEU A 245 -2.74 -1.84 -15.39
N GLY A 246 -2.52 -1.52 -16.66
CA GLY A 246 -3.59 -1.36 -17.65
C GLY A 246 -4.36 -2.66 -17.88
N ALA A 247 -3.68 -3.80 -17.81
CA ALA A 247 -4.36 -5.09 -17.85
C ALA A 247 -5.25 -5.29 -16.61
N LEU A 248 -4.73 -5.08 -15.40
CA LEU A 248 -5.55 -5.19 -14.18
C LEU A 248 -6.80 -4.30 -14.24
N LEU A 249 -6.66 -3.04 -14.67
CA LEU A 249 -7.77 -2.10 -14.74
C LEU A 249 -8.81 -2.44 -15.82
N LYS A 250 -8.45 -3.23 -16.84
CA LYS A 250 -9.38 -3.71 -17.90
C LYS A 250 -10.02 -5.07 -17.59
N ALA A 251 -9.78 -5.62 -16.40
CA ALA A 251 -10.35 -6.90 -15.95
C ALA A 251 -11.86 -7.01 -16.16
N ASN A 252 -12.59 -5.93 -15.88
CA ASN A 252 -14.03 -5.83 -16.05
C ASN A 252 -14.50 -6.02 -17.51
N GLU A 253 -13.74 -5.52 -18.49
CA GLU A 253 -14.05 -5.63 -19.91
C GLU A 253 -13.93 -7.08 -20.39
N TRP A 254 -12.93 -7.82 -19.90
CA TRP A 254 -12.75 -9.23 -20.24
C TRP A 254 -13.81 -10.12 -19.62
N GLU A 255 -14.16 -9.91 -18.34
CA GLU A 255 -15.26 -10.65 -17.69
C GLU A 255 -16.57 -10.48 -18.48
N GLN A 256 -16.88 -9.26 -18.92
CA GLN A 256 -18.09 -8.99 -19.71
C GLN A 256 -18.04 -9.65 -21.09
N GLN A 257 -16.90 -9.61 -21.79
CA GLN A 257 -16.73 -10.26 -23.09
C GLN A 257 -16.86 -11.78 -23.00
N GLN A 258 -16.28 -12.40 -21.97
CA GLN A 258 -16.36 -13.85 -21.76
C GLN A 258 -17.81 -14.29 -21.48
N GLN A 259 -18.54 -13.50 -20.68
CA GLN A 259 -19.96 -13.74 -20.40
C GLN A 259 -20.85 -13.55 -21.63
N GLN A 260 -20.44 -12.71 -22.59
CA GLN A 260 -21.13 -12.50 -23.86
C GLN A 260 -20.87 -13.62 -24.87
N GLN A 261 -19.66 -14.19 -24.89
CA GLN A 261 -19.28 -15.31 -25.75
C GLN A 261 -19.86 -16.66 -25.27
N GLN A 262 -20.12 -16.81 -23.97
CA GLN A 262 -20.72 -18.02 -23.40
C GLN A 262 -22.26 -18.05 -23.46
N ARG A 263 -22.93 -17.01 -23.98
CA ARG A 263 -24.37 -17.10 -24.27
C ARG A 263 -24.58 -18.08 -25.43
N PRO A 264 -25.34 -19.18 -25.26
CA PRO A 264 -25.64 -20.07 -26.36
C PRO A 264 -26.43 -19.29 -27.41
N SER A 265 -25.84 -19.09 -28.57
CA SER A 265 -26.52 -18.51 -29.73
C SER A 265 -27.67 -19.43 -30.13
N SER A 266 -28.90 -18.99 -29.88
CA SER A 266 -30.13 -19.63 -30.37
C SER A 266 -30.29 -19.38 -31.88
N ALA A 267 -29.27 -19.72 -32.67
CA ALA A 267 -29.34 -19.72 -34.12
C ALA A 267 -29.51 -21.18 -34.59
N PRO A 268 -30.47 -21.48 -35.48
CA PRO A 268 -30.64 -22.83 -35.99
C PRO A 268 -29.36 -23.24 -36.74
N ARG A 269 -28.74 -24.34 -36.30
CA ARG A 269 -27.61 -24.98 -37.00
C ARG A 269 -28.10 -25.38 -38.39
N ARG A 270 -27.56 -24.73 -39.44
CA ARG A 270 -27.59 -25.27 -40.80
C ARG A 270 -26.45 -26.28 -40.90
N ASP A 271 -26.80 -27.54 -41.05
CA ASP A 271 -25.86 -28.60 -41.38
C ASP A 271 -25.14 -28.25 -42.70
N GLY A 272 -23.80 -28.27 -42.69
CA GLY A 272 -23.04 -28.34 -43.93
C GLY A 272 -21.84 -27.41 -44.12
N GLN A 273 -21.23 -26.82 -43.09
CA GLN A 273 -19.94 -26.15 -43.30
C GLN A 273 -18.96 -26.39 -42.16
N GLN A 274 -17.89 -27.13 -42.47
CA GLN A 274 -16.68 -27.24 -41.67
C GLN A 274 -16.16 -25.82 -41.40
N VAL A 275 -16.35 -25.35 -40.17
CA VAL A 275 -15.66 -24.16 -39.68
C VAL A 275 -14.24 -24.58 -39.37
N LEU A 276 -13.31 -24.15 -40.20
CA LEU A 276 -11.88 -24.21 -39.94
C LEU A 276 -11.61 -23.55 -38.58
N SER A 277 -11.09 -24.34 -37.64
CA SER A 277 -10.57 -23.84 -36.37
C SER A 277 -9.56 -22.71 -36.64
N PRO A 278 -9.71 -21.52 -36.07
CA PRO A 278 -8.60 -20.57 -36.07
C PRO A 278 -7.54 -21.14 -35.13
N THR A 279 -6.47 -21.70 -35.70
CA THR A 279 -5.19 -21.89 -35.04
C THR A 279 -4.60 -20.52 -34.77
N GLY A 280 -5.07 -19.89 -33.71
CA GLY A 280 -4.51 -18.68 -33.11
C GLY A 280 -4.78 -18.75 -31.60
N PRO A 281 -3.86 -18.28 -30.75
CA PRO A 281 -4.07 -18.34 -29.31
C PRO A 281 -5.35 -17.58 -28.95
N GLY A 282 -6.25 -18.23 -28.21
CA GLY A 282 -7.54 -17.66 -27.82
C GLY A 282 -7.38 -16.46 -26.88
N PRO A 283 -8.40 -15.58 -26.77
CA PRO A 283 -8.38 -14.40 -25.91
C PRO A 283 -8.31 -14.70 -24.40
N ASP A 284 -8.50 -15.96 -24.00
CA ASP A 284 -8.39 -16.43 -22.61
C ASP A 284 -6.98 -16.23 -22.00
N ALA A 285 -5.97 -15.93 -22.83
CA ALA A 285 -4.58 -15.76 -22.41
C ALA A 285 -4.18 -14.34 -21.96
N ALA A 286 -4.95 -13.29 -22.25
CA ALA A 286 -4.47 -11.91 -22.06
C ALA A 286 -4.68 -11.37 -20.63
N ALA A 287 -5.76 -11.77 -19.95
CA ALA A 287 -6.03 -11.39 -18.55
C ALA A 287 -5.51 -12.44 -17.55
N SER A 288 -5.57 -13.71 -17.94
CA SER A 288 -5.15 -14.88 -17.14
C SER A 288 -3.68 -15.26 -17.33
N GLY A 289 -2.94 -14.54 -18.20
CA GLY A 289 -1.56 -14.87 -18.58
C GLY A 289 -0.48 -13.98 -17.98
N MET A 290 -0.82 -13.04 -17.09
CA MET A 290 0.19 -12.23 -16.43
C MET A 290 0.88 -13.03 -15.32
N GLN A 291 2.20 -13.15 -15.41
CA GLN A 291 3.05 -13.81 -14.42
C GLN A 291 4.12 -12.83 -13.92
N PRO A 292 3.73 -11.81 -13.13
CA PRO A 292 4.71 -10.89 -12.56
C PRO A 292 5.51 -11.57 -11.45
N SER A 293 6.74 -11.10 -11.22
CA SER A 293 7.57 -11.49 -10.09
C SER A 293 6.88 -11.16 -8.75
N THR A 294 7.37 -11.72 -7.64
CA THR A 294 6.82 -11.40 -6.31
C THR A 294 6.89 -9.89 -6.04
N PHE A 295 8.01 -9.26 -6.39
CA PHE A 295 8.18 -7.83 -6.26
C PHE A 295 7.29 -7.05 -7.24
N GLY A 296 7.08 -7.57 -8.45
CA GLY A 296 6.09 -7.07 -9.41
C GLY A 296 4.66 -7.05 -8.84
N CYS A 297 4.22 -8.13 -8.20
CA CYS A 297 2.92 -8.18 -7.52
C CYS A 297 2.79 -7.08 -6.45
N LEU A 298 3.83 -6.91 -5.62
CA LEU A 298 3.85 -5.88 -4.57
C LEU A 298 3.72 -4.46 -5.16
N ILE A 299 4.45 -4.19 -6.25
CA ILE A 299 4.37 -2.91 -6.97
C ILE A 299 2.95 -2.67 -7.51
N LEU A 300 2.35 -3.69 -8.12
CA LEU A 300 1.03 -3.57 -8.73
C LEU A 300 -0.07 -3.31 -7.70
N ILE A 301 -0.04 -3.95 -6.52
CA ILE A 301 -1.04 -3.65 -5.49
C ILE A 301 -0.90 -2.22 -4.96
N HIS A 302 0.33 -1.72 -4.80
CA HIS A 302 0.57 -0.31 -4.47
C HIS A 302 0.07 0.65 -5.56
N ALA A 303 0.22 0.29 -6.83
CA ALA A 303 -0.32 1.06 -7.94
C ALA A 303 -1.85 1.12 -7.95
N LEU A 304 -2.53 0.02 -7.60
CA LEU A 304 -3.98 0.00 -7.43
C LEU A 304 -4.43 0.88 -6.26
N HIS A 305 -3.70 0.90 -5.14
CA HIS A 305 -3.97 1.84 -4.04
C HIS A 305 -3.89 3.30 -4.50
N ASN A 306 -2.84 3.65 -5.24
CA ASN A 306 -2.70 5.00 -5.80
C ASN A 306 -3.85 5.35 -6.75
N TYR A 307 -4.28 4.40 -7.58
CA TYR A 307 -5.39 4.60 -8.52
C TYR A 307 -6.73 4.81 -7.79
N ILE A 308 -7.02 3.99 -6.76
CA ILE A 308 -8.22 4.13 -5.90
C ILE A 308 -8.23 5.52 -5.27
N TRP A 309 -7.10 5.92 -4.69
CA TRP A 309 -6.97 7.22 -4.06
C TRP A 309 -7.15 8.37 -5.06
N GLU A 310 -6.44 8.35 -6.18
CA GLU A 310 -6.51 9.40 -7.19
C GLU A 310 -7.94 9.55 -7.75
N THR A 311 -8.62 8.44 -7.99
CA THR A 311 -10.02 8.42 -8.43
C THR A 311 -10.93 9.12 -7.42
N ARG A 312 -10.70 8.91 -6.12
CA ARG A 312 -11.45 9.61 -5.06
C ARG A 312 -11.10 11.09 -4.98
N GLN A 313 -9.83 11.45 -5.14
CA GLN A 313 -9.38 12.84 -5.03
C GLN A 313 -9.86 13.73 -6.19
N ARG A 314 -10.06 13.19 -7.39
CA ARG A 314 -10.57 13.98 -8.53
C ARG A 314 -11.95 14.61 -8.28
N HIS A 315 -12.68 14.16 -7.26
CA HIS A 315 -13.97 14.71 -6.85
C HIS A 315 -13.87 15.73 -5.69
N HIS A 316 -12.68 16.33 -5.47
CA HIS A 316 -12.37 17.35 -4.44
C HIS A 316 -13.57 18.27 -4.16
N ASN A 317 -14.11 18.18 -2.94
CA ASN A 317 -15.19 19.01 -2.37
C ASN A 317 -16.64 18.56 -2.60
N LYS A 318 -16.90 17.39 -3.22
CA LYS A 318 -18.25 16.79 -3.25
C LYS A 318 -18.27 15.49 -2.44
N THR A 319 -19.30 15.33 -1.61
CA THR A 319 -19.54 14.07 -0.92
C THR A 319 -19.86 13.00 -1.97
N TRP A 320 -19.03 11.95 -2.01
CA TRP A 320 -19.04 10.96 -3.09
C TRP A 320 -20.31 10.11 -3.17
N THR A 321 -21.18 10.33 -4.14
CA THR A 321 -22.52 9.70 -4.19
C THR A 321 -22.45 8.16 -4.16
N HIS A 322 -23.53 7.51 -3.71
CA HIS A 322 -23.62 6.05 -3.70
C HIS A 322 -23.40 5.46 -5.11
N GLU A 323 -23.86 6.15 -6.16
CA GLU A 323 -23.65 5.74 -7.54
C GLU A 323 -22.18 5.80 -7.98
N GLU A 324 -21.45 6.85 -7.60
CA GLU A 324 -20.01 6.96 -7.90
C GLU A 324 -19.22 5.86 -7.18
N MET A 325 -19.63 5.53 -5.97
CA MET A 325 -19.05 4.42 -5.22
C MET A 325 -19.31 3.06 -5.85
N GLU A 326 -20.54 2.78 -6.27
CA GLU A 326 -20.84 1.56 -7.01
C GLU A 326 -20.12 1.50 -8.35
N LYS A 327 -19.89 2.63 -9.02
CA LYS A 327 -19.10 2.69 -10.26
C LYS A 327 -17.63 2.31 -9.99
N MET A 328 -17.00 2.91 -8.98
CA MET A 328 -15.63 2.56 -8.61
C MET A 328 -15.53 1.11 -8.14
N HIS A 329 -16.49 0.62 -7.35
CA HIS A 329 -16.51 -0.76 -6.93
C HIS A 329 -16.60 -1.73 -8.13
N ARG A 330 -17.54 -1.50 -9.06
CA ARG A 330 -17.67 -2.29 -10.29
C ARG A 330 -16.44 -2.28 -11.17
N HIS A 331 -15.65 -1.21 -11.12
CA HIS A 331 -14.40 -1.10 -11.89
C HIS A 331 -13.21 -1.75 -11.18
N MET A 332 -13.07 -1.51 -9.87
CA MET A 332 -11.89 -1.90 -9.10
C MET A 332 -11.95 -3.32 -8.55
N GLU A 333 -13.13 -3.87 -8.25
CA GLU A 333 -13.24 -5.24 -7.75
C GLU A 333 -12.69 -6.27 -8.74
N PRO A 334 -13.03 -6.23 -10.05
CA PRO A 334 -12.41 -7.11 -11.04
C PRO A 334 -10.89 -6.95 -11.12
N ALA A 335 -10.38 -5.71 -11.00
CA ALA A 335 -8.95 -5.45 -11.02
C ALA A 335 -8.21 -6.07 -9.83
N LEU A 336 -8.80 -6.01 -8.63
CA LEU A 336 -8.25 -6.65 -7.42
C LEU A 336 -8.31 -8.18 -7.52
N LYS A 337 -9.38 -8.74 -8.09
CA LYS A 337 -9.48 -10.19 -8.37
C LYS A 337 -8.44 -10.65 -9.40
N ALA A 338 -8.24 -9.89 -10.46
CA ALA A 338 -7.20 -10.16 -11.46
C ALA A 338 -5.81 -10.09 -10.83
N TRP A 339 -5.57 -9.15 -9.92
CA TRP A 339 -4.32 -9.10 -9.15
C TRP A 339 -4.14 -10.33 -8.28
N GLN A 340 -5.19 -10.78 -7.58
CA GLN A 340 -5.15 -12.00 -6.75
C GLN A 340 -4.90 -13.26 -7.60
N ALA A 341 -5.48 -13.32 -8.80
CA ALA A 341 -5.20 -14.39 -9.77
C ALA A 341 -3.74 -14.37 -10.24
N ALA A 342 -3.20 -13.19 -10.55
CA ALA A 342 -1.78 -13.04 -10.92
C ALA A 342 -0.86 -13.44 -9.75
N TRP A 343 -1.18 -13.05 -8.51
CA TRP A 343 -0.44 -13.45 -7.32
C TRP A 343 -0.48 -14.97 -7.11
N SER A 344 -1.63 -15.61 -7.27
CA SER A 344 -1.76 -17.07 -7.10
C SER A 344 -1.18 -17.89 -8.25
N SER A 345 -0.87 -17.27 -9.39
CA SER A 345 -0.24 -17.94 -10.53
C SER A 345 1.21 -18.36 -10.26
N ASN A 346 1.89 -17.72 -9.29
CA ASN A 346 3.25 -18.07 -8.91
C ASN A 346 3.24 -19.18 -7.85
N PRO A 347 3.76 -20.38 -8.15
CA PRO A 347 3.73 -21.52 -7.22
C PRO A 347 4.60 -21.31 -5.96
N LEU A 348 5.51 -20.34 -5.97
CA LEU A 348 6.39 -20.02 -4.85
C LEU A 348 5.74 -19.03 -3.85
N HIS A 349 4.60 -18.44 -4.21
CA HIS A 349 3.88 -17.56 -3.30
C HIS A 349 3.19 -18.37 -2.21
N SER A 350 3.39 -17.94 -0.97
CA SER A 350 2.77 -18.54 0.19
C SER A 350 2.49 -17.46 1.23
N LEU A 351 1.38 -17.66 1.94
CA LEU A 351 1.03 -16.86 3.12
C LEU A 351 1.84 -17.30 4.34
N GLN A 352 2.36 -18.53 4.35
CA GLN A 352 3.10 -19.06 5.49
C GLN A 352 4.42 -18.32 5.70
N ARG A 353 4.71 -18.01 6.96
CA ARG A 353 6.01 -17.48 7.40
C ARG A 353 6.73 -18.50 8.30
N PRO A 354 8.05 -18.71 8.15
CA PRO A 354 8.82 -18.38 6.94
C PRO A 354 8.21 -19.08 5.72
N ASN A 355 8.46 -18.54 4.52
CA ASN A 355 7.92 -19.13 3.30
C ASN A 355 8.49 -20.56 3.13
N PRO A 356 7.64 -21.58 2.87
CA PRO A 356 8.05 -22.97 2.78
C PRO A 356 9.05 -23.26 1.65
N PHE A 357 9.12 -22.40 0.64
CA PHE A 357 10.03 -22.49 -0.48
C PHE A 357 11.33 -21.69 -0.29
N GLY A 358 11.55 -21.10 0.90
CA GLY A 358 12.74 -20.30 1.19
C GLY A 358 12.73 -18.90 0.57
N MET A 359 11.60 -18.47 -0.01
CA MET A 359 11.44 -17.12 -0.55
C MET A 359 11.29 -16.07 0.55
N GLY A 360 11.61 -14.81 0.22
CA GLY A 360 11.43 -13.68 1.11
C GLY A 360 9.96 -13.38 1.45
N PRO A 361 9.71 -12.47 2.41
CA PRO A 361 8.37 -12.18 2.94
C PRO A 361 7.45 -11.40 1.99
N LEU A 362 7.98 -10.86 0.88
CA LEU A 362 7.27 -9.94 -0.01
C LEU A 362 5.92 -10.49 -0.53
N SER A 363 5.83 -11.81 -0.76
CA SER A 363 4.60 -12.46 -1.22
C SER A 363 3.48 -12.33 -0.19
N ALA A 364 3.78 -12.68 1.07
CA ALA A 364 2.86 -12.54 2.19
C ALA A 364 2.59 -11.06 2.54
N ASP A 365 3.59 -10.18 2.42
CA ASP A 365 3.44 -8.73 2.70
C ASP A 365 2.48 -8.01 1.73
N SER A 366 2.26 -8.58 0.54
CA SER A 366 1.36 -8.03 -0.46
C SER A 366 -0.13 -8.23 -0.12
N MET A 367 -0.45 -9.21 0.73
CA MET A 367 -1.82 -9.63 1.01
C MET A 367 -2.58 -8.69 1.95
N PRO A 368 -1.99 -8.18 3.04
CA PRO A 368 -2.61 -7.10 3.82
C PRO A 368 -2.91 -5.85 3.00
N LEU A 369 -2.13 -5.58 1.95
CA LEU A 369 -2.43 -4.48 1.02
C LEU A 369 -3.66 -4.78 0.16
N LEU A 370 -3.88 -6.03 -0.25
CA LEU A 370 -5.11 -6.43 -0.95
C LEU A 370 -6.35 -6.20 -0.07
N ASP A 371 -6.32 -6.68 1.17
CA ASP A 371 -7.42 -6.52 2.13
C ASP A 371 -7.73 -5.03 2.35
N LEU A 372 -6.67 -4.24 2.54
CA LEU A 372 -6.77 -2.81 2.73
C LEU A 372 -7.35 -2.09 1.50
N ALA A 373 -7.08 -2.57 0.28
CA ALA A 373 -7.67 -2.01 -0.93
C ALA A 373 -9.17 -2.25 -0.98
N TYR A 374 -9.64 -3.46 -0.63
CA TYR A 374 -11.07 -3.77 -0.56
C TYR A 374 -11.82 -2.91 0.45
N ILE A 375 -11.28 -2.76 1.66
CA ILE A 375 -11.89 -1.91 2.71
C ILE A 375 -12.00 -0.46 2.23
N ARG A 376 -10.95 0.03 1.57
CA ARG A 376 -10.90 1.37 0.97
C ARG A 376 -11.78 1.54 -0.26
N LEU A 377 -12.48 0.54 -0.76
CA LEU A 377 -13.52 0.77 -1.76
C LEU A 377 -14.79 1.34 -1.11
N PHE A 378 -15.07 0.96 0.14
CA PHE A 378 -16.33 1.27 0.84
C PHE A 378 -16.19 2.39 1.86
N LEU A 379 -15.02 2.54 2.48
CA LEU A 379 -14.77 3.50 3.55
C LEU A 379 -13.70 4.52 3.16
N ASP A 380 -13.85 5.74 3.68
CA ASP A 380 -12.88 6.81 3.53
C ASP A 380 -12.22 7.10 4.89
N PHE A 381 -10.91 6.87 4.96
CA PHE A 381 -10.10 7.09 6.16
C PHE A 381 -9.36 8.43 6.14
N SER A 382 -9.62 9.30 5.15
CA SER A 382 -8.88 10.55 4.94
C SER A 382 -8.79 11.40 6.22
N ARG A 383 -9.95 11.69 6.84
CA ARG A 383 -10.05 12.55 8.02
C ARG A 383 -9.50 11.88 9.28
N SER A 384 -9.82 10.60 9.50
CA SER A 384 -9.30 9.87 10.65
C SER A 384 -7.77 9.72 10.59
N LYS A 385 -7.19 9.54 9.39
CA LYS A 385 -5.73 9.50 9.21
C LYS A 385 -5.07 10.84 9.49
N GLU A 386 -5.69 11.95 9.11
CA GLU A 386 -5.20 13.28 9.46
C GLU A 386 -5.11 13.44 10.99
N LYS A 387 -6.18 13.07 11.71
CA LYS A 387 -6.21 13.08 13.18
C LYS A 387 -5.14 12.19 13.81
N PHE A 388 -4.94 10.99 13.25
CA PHE A 388 -3.90 10.06 13.70
C PHE A 388 -2.50 10.69 13.65
N TRP A 389 -2.15 11.38 12.55
CA TRP A 389 -0.85 12.02 12.41
C TRP A 389 -0.73 13.32 13.22
N GLN A 390 -1.85 13.98 13.53
CA GLN A 390 -1.90 15.09 14.49
C GLN A 390 -1.64 14.64 15.94
N ARG A 391 -1.72 13.34 16.23
CA ARG A 391 -1.74 12.74 17.59
C ARG A 391 -3.04 12.99 18.34
N ASP A 392 -4.12 13.25 17.61
CA ASP A 392 -5.46 13.47 18.14
C ASP A 392 -6.25 12.15 18.11
N TRP A 393 -6.01 11.28 19.11
CA TRP A 393 -6.62 9.94 19.18
C TRP A 393 -8.14 10.01 19.38
N ASP A 394 -8.62 10.98 20.16
CA ASP A 394 -10.04 11.23 20.34
C ASP A 394 -10.69 11.63 19.03
N GLY A 395 -10.06 12.55 18.27
CA GLY A 395 -10.51 12.93 16.94
C GLY A 395 -10.57 11.76 15.96
N VAL A 396 -9.67 10.77 16.06
CA VAL A 396 -9.74 9.53 15.25
C VAL A 396 -11.04 8.78 15.53
N ALA A 397 -11.33 8.52 16.81
CA ALA A 397 -12.54 7.79 17.22
C ALA A 397 -13.82 8.54 16.83
N GLU A 398 -13.83 9.87 16.98
CA GLU A 398 -14.96 10.70 16.59
C GLU A 398 -15.21 10.70 15.08
N GLU A 399 -14.18 10.88 14.24
CA GLU A 399 -14.34 10.90 12.78
C GLU A 399 -14.82 9.55 12.23
N LEU A 400 -14.32 8.45 12.79
CA LEU A 400 -14.78 7.10 12.46
C LEU A 400 -16.25 6.89 12.86
N GLY A 401 -16.65 7.39 14.03
CA GLY A 401 -18.03 7.36 14.50
C GLY A 401 -18.98 8.26 13.71
N ARG A 402 -18.51 9.42 13.22
CA ARG A 402 -19.33 10.47 12.57
C ARG A 402 -19.86 10.12 11.18
N GLY A 403 -19.36 9.07 10.55
CA GLY A 403 -20.10 8.39 9.49
C GLY A 403 -20.77 9.27 8.43
N ARG A 404 -20.05 10.16 7.74
CA ARG A 404 -20.52 10.96 6.58
C ARG A 404 -21.76 11.87 6.77
N ASP A 405 -22.46 11.83 7.90
CA ASP A 405 -23.68 12.61 8.14
C ASP A 405 -23.41 14.06 8.59
N ALA A 406 -22.14 14.46 8.71
CA ALA A 406 -21.78 15.87 8.80
C ALA A 406 -21.79 16.51 7.40
N GLY A 407 -22.97 17.00 6.98
CA GLY A 407 -23.06 17.93 5.85
C GLY A 407 -22.21 19.20 6.07
N PRO A 408 -21.88 19.95 5.01
CA PRO A 408 -21.00 21.13 5.06
C PRO A 408 -21.54 22.32 5.88
N HIS A 409 -22.66 22.18 6.59
CA HIS A 409 -23.31 23.27 7.32
C HIS A 409 -22.90 23.42 8.79
N ALA A 410 -21.92 22.64 9.27
CA ALA A 410 -21.39 22.79 10.64
C ALA A 410 -20.03 23.51 10.72
N GLU A 411 -19.38 23.82 9.59
CA GLU A 411 -18.02 24.43 9.56
C GLU A 411 -18.02 25.97 9.48
N HIS A 412 -19.19 26.62 9.54
CA HIS A 412 -19.28 28.08 9.63
C HIS A 412 -19.87 28.54 10.96
N SER A 413 -19.07 28.44 12.02
CA SER A 413 -19.08 29.44 13.09
C SER A 413 -17.74 30.15 13.07
N PRO A 414 -17.68 31.46 12.79
CA PRO A 414 -16.42 32.16 12.66
C PRO A 414 -15.81 32.33 14.05
N ALA A 415 -14.70 31.62 14.30
CA ALA A 415 -13.80 31.99 15.38
C ALA A 415 -13.24 33.37 15.05
N SER A 416 -13.62 34.34 15.88
CA SER A 416 -13.06 35.68 15.91
C SER A 416 -11.54 35.64 15.97
N ASN A 417 -10.88 36.29 15.02
CA ASN A 417 -9.65 37.02 15.32
C ASN A 417 -9.54 38.23 14.40
N ALA A 418 -9.50 39.38 15.07
CA ALA A 418 -9.13 40.65 14.51
C ALA A 418 -7.64 40.62 14.14
N GLU A 419 -7.30 41.11 12.94
CA GLU A 419 -6.22 42.09 12.69
C GLU A 419 -6.17 42.43 11.20
N SER A 420 -6.90 43.49 10.87
CA SER A 420 -6.56 44.64 10.01
C SER A 420 -5.47 44.50 8.93
N ALA A 421 -5.86 44.70 7.67
CA ALA A 421 -5.73 45.98 6.91
C ALA A 421 -5.20 45.86 5.46
N ALA A 422 -6.04 46.37 4.55
CA ALA A 422 -5.73 47.12 3.31
C ALA A 422 -5.10 46.32 2.14
N THR A 423 -5.50 46.42 0.86
CA THR A 423 -6.10 47.50 0.05
C THR A 423 -6.82 46.95 -1.22
N ASP A 424 -8.00 47.49 -1.51
CA ASP A 424 -8.62 47.96 -2.77
C ASP A 424 -8.45 47.31 -4.17
N ALA A 425 -9.64 47.26 -4.82
CA ALA A 425 -9.98 47.58 -6.23
C ALA A 425 -9.57 46.59 -7.35
N SER A 426 -10.32 46.34 -8.43
CA SER A 426 -11.69 46.67 -8.88
C SER A 426 -11.91 45.97 -10.25
N ASP A 427 -13.17 45.63 -10.54
CA ASP A 427 -13.87 45.71 -11.84
C ASP A 427 -13.73 44.70 -13.00
N SER A 428 -14.95 44.45 -13.52
CA SER A 428 -15.39 44.20 -14.91
C SER A 428 -15.43 42.75 -15.40
N SER A 429 -16.64 42.16 -15.46
CA SER A 429 -17.55 42.04 -16.64
C SER A 429 -17.17 40.86 -17.54
N GLY A 430 -18.05 40.02 -18.09
CA GLY A 430 -19.50 39.91 -18.15
C GLY A 430 -19.79 38.82 -19.21
N ASN A 431 -20.81 37.98 -19.00
CA ASN A 431 -21.73 37.47 -20.04
C ASN A 431 -22.61 36.33 -19.52
N SER A 432 -23.88 36.67 -19.33
CA SER A 432 -25.10 35.95 -19.74
C SER A 432 -24.90 34.98 -20.93
N SER A 433 -25.59 33.86 -21.11
CA SER A 433 -26.85 33.35 -20.54
C SER A 433 -27.33 32.11 -21.31
N VAL A 434 -28.31 31.41 -20.71
CA VAL A 434 -29.42 30.63 -21.32
C VAL A 434 -29.23 29.12 -21.50
N SER A 435 -30.07 28.45 -20.73
CA SER A 435 -30.49 27.05 -20.66
C SER A 435 -31.23 26.55 -21.92
N VAL A 436 -31.22 25.23 -22.14
CA VAL A 436 -32.31 24.52 -22.83
C VAL A 436 -32.59 23.21 -22.10
N ASP A 437 -33.87 22.92 -21.93
CA ASP A 437 -34.47 21.88 -21.09
C ASP A 437 -35.13 20.78 -21.96
N SER A 438 -35.22 19.56 -21.40
CA SER A 438 -36.21 18.47 -21.65
C SER A 438 -36.13 17.58 -22.93
N PRO A 439 -36.78 16.38 -22.98
CA PRO A 439 -37.26 15.46 -21.91
C PRO A 439 -37.00 13.93 -22.14
N CYS A 440 -37.42 13.16 -21.14
CA CYS A 440 -37.42 11.70 -20.93
C CYS A 440 -38.20 10.85 -21.97
N THR A 441 -37.76 9.60 -22.23
CA THR A 441 -38.58 8.52 -22.83
C THR A 441 -38.15 7.13 -22.33
N GLN A 442 -39.11 6.34 -21.80
CA GLN A 442 -39.04 4.88 -21.65
C GLN A 442 -39.58 4.20 -22.93
N PRO A 443 -39.27 2.92 -23.22
CA PRO A 443 -40.19 1.83 -22.79
C PRO A 443 -39.55 0.43 -22.50
N SER A 444 -40.14 -0.25 -21.52
CA SER A 444 -40.65 -1.64 -21.49
C SER A 444 -39.89 -2.84 -22.10
N SER A 445 -39.65 -3.84 -21.25
CA SER A 445 -39.19 -5.22 -21.55
C SER A 445 -40.27 -6.12 -22.20
N PRO A 446 -39.88 -7.35 -22.62
CA PRO A 446 -40.34 -8.53 -21.87
C PRO A 446 -39.25 -9.61 -21.67
N GLY A 447 -39.33 -10.33 -20.56
CA GLY A 447 -38.44 -11.44 -20.18
C GLY A 447 -39.08 -12.83 -20.33
N PHE A 448 -38.37 -13.85 -19.82
CA PHE A 448 -38.78 -15.10 -19.14
C PHE A 448 -37.54 -16.04 -19.16
N SER A 449 -37.16 -16.85 -18.16
CA SER A 449 -37.51 -17.10 -16.76
C SER A 449 -36.58 -18.24 -16.27
N THR A 450 -36.25 -18.41 -14.98
CA THR A 450 -36.90 -19.38 -14.05
C THR A 450 -35.82 -19.85 -13.05
N TYR A 451 -35.93 -19.99 -11.71
CA TYR A 451 -36.87 -19.69 -10.61
C TYR A 451 -36.21 -20.24 -9.31
N PRO A 452 -36.82 -20.17 -8.09
CA PRO A 452 -37.73 -19.17 -7.54
C PRO A 452 -37.33 -18.70 -6.11
N ALA A 453 -37.81 -17.53 -5.70
CA ALA A 453 -38.05 -17.23 -4.28
C ALA A 453 -39.40 -16.53 -4.16
N THR A 454 -40.31 -17.14 -3.39
CA THR A 454 -41.68 -16.70 -3.14
C THR A 454 -41.73 -15.55 -2.13
N LEU A 455 -42.30 -14.41 -2.51
CA LEU A 455 -42.68 -13.33 -1.58
C LEU A 455 -44.16 -12.99 -1.78
N THR A 456 -44.95 -13.22 -0.74
CA THR A 456 -46.34 -12.76 -0.61
C THR A 456 -46.37 -11.25 -0.32
N ARG A 457 -47.13 -10.53 -1.14
CA ARG A 457 -47.36 -9.07 -1.13
C ARG A 457 -48.47 -8.71 -0.13
N ALA A 458 -48.16 -7.87 0.86
CA ALA A 458 -49.14 -7.13 1.67
C ALA A 458 -48.97 -5.62 1.44
N SER A 459 -50.09 -4.90 1.40
CA SER A 459 -50.27 -3.48 1.03
C SER A 459 -49.54 -2.46 1.92
N PRO A 460 -49.30 -1.22 1.47
CA PRO A 460 -48.48 -0.26 2.19
C PRO A 460 -49.32 0.47 3.25
N LEU A 461 -49.01 0.23 4.53
CA LEU A 461 -49.29 1.20 5.58
C LEU A 461 -47.98 1.92 5.89
N ALA A 462 -48.03 3.25 5.84
CA ALA A 462 -46.91 4.15 6.09
C ALA A 462 -46.14 3.74 7.35
N SER A 463 -44.87 3.36 7.19
CA SER A 463 -43.90 3.33 8.27
C SER A 463 -42.71 4.19 7.85
N THR A 464 -42.40 5.13 8.73
CA THR A 464 -41.31 6.09 8.66
C THR A 464 -39.96 5.38 8.77
N SER A 465 -39.48 4.79 7.67
CA SER A 465 -38.08 4.33 7.61
C SER A 465 -37.15 5.53 7.42
N ARG A 466 -36.41 5.87 8.48
CA ARG A 466 -35.31 6.84 8.43
C ARG A 466 -34.27 6.37 7.38
N PRO A 467 -33.56 7.27 6.69
CA PRO A 467 -32.65 6.95 5.58
C PRO A 467 -31.29 6.34 6.03
N THR A 468 -31.29 5.44 7.02
CA THR A 468 -30.09 4.88 7.66
C THR A 468 -29.49 3.66 6.96
N GLY A 469 -30.15 3.09 5.94
CA GLY A 469 -29.78 1.78 5.37
C GLY A 469 -28.59 1.75 4.41
N GLY A 470 -28.10 2.88 3.90
CA GLY A 470 -26.99 2.92 2.93
C GLY A 470 -25.62 2.73 3.57
N ARG A 471 -25.31 3.55 4.59
CA ARG A 471 -24.02 3.53 5.30
C ARG A 471 -23.74 2.20 5.97
N GLU A 472 -24.72 1.67 6.68
CA GLU A 472 -24.56 0.43 7.44
C GLU A 472 -24.24 -0.76 6.53
N LYS A 473 -24.86 -0.84 5.34
CA LYS A 473 -24.56 -1.86 4.34
C LYS A 473 -23.11 -1.78 3.85
N LEU A 474 -22.59 -0.57 3.65
CA LEU A 474 -21.20 -0.37 3.22
C LEU A 474 -20.21 -0.72 4.33
N LEU A 475 -20.53 -0.31 5.57
CA LEU A 475 -19.75 -0.65 6.74
C LEU A 475 -19.74 -2.16 6.98
N ARG A 476 -20.87 -2.85 6.83
CA ARG A 476 -20.96 -4.32 6.90
C ARG A 476 -20.11 -5.00 5.84
N LYS A 477 -20.18 -4.54 4.59
CA LYS A 477 -19.32 -5.07 3.51
C LYS A 477 -17.84 -4.89 3.84
N ALA A 478 -17.43 -3.71 4.30
CA ALA A 478 -16.06 -3.45 4.72
C ALA A 478 -15.65 -4.33 5.92
N ALA A 479 -16.54 -4.50 6.90
CA ALA A 479 -16.33 -5.36 8.07
C ALA A 479 -16.18 -6.83 7.68
N LEU A 480 -16.88 -7.32 6.65
CA LEU A 480 -16.69 -8.67 6.12
C LEU A 480 -15.27 -8.88 5.59
N TYR A 481 -14.74 -7.93 4.80
CA TYR A 481 -13.36 -7.98 4.32
C TYR A 481 -12.36 -7.88 5.48
N ALA A 482 -12.60 -6.99 6.45
CA ALA A 482 -11.75 -6.85 7.62
C ALA A 482 -11.71 -8.12 8.48
N ALA A 483 -12.86 -8.77 8.71
CA ALA A 483 -12.92 -10.05 9.43
C ALA A 483 -12.20 -11.16 8.67
N ASN A 484 -12.35 -11.23 7.34
CA ASN A 484 -11.62 -12.21 6.53
C ASN A 484 -10.10 -12.03 6.67
N SER A 485 -9.60 -10.79 6.74
CA SER A 485 -8.18 -10.50 6.99
C SER A 485 -7.70 -11.10 8.32
N PHE A 486 -8.52 -11.02 9.38
CA PHE A 486 -8.24 -11.65 10.69
C PHE A 486 -8.47 -13.18 10.75
N CYS A 487 -9.35 -13.75 9.92
CA CYS A 487 -9.70 -15.18 9.90
C CYS A 487 -8.80 -16.02 8.98
N MET A 488 -8.49 -15.57 7.76
CA MET A 488 -7.60 -16.28 6.80
C MET A 488 -6.21 -16.53 7.40
N SER A 489 -5.84 -15.59 8.24
CA SER A 489 -4.84 -15.62 9.27
C SER A 489 -4.81 -16.89 10.16
N ASP A 490 -5.93 -17.38 10.69
CA ASP A 490 -5.95 -18.46 11.69
C ASP A 490 -6.04 -19.86 11.05
N GLU A 491 -6.72 -20.00 9.91
CA GLU A 491 -6.79 -21.26 9.12
C GLU A 491 -5.44 -21.70 8.54
N LEU A 492 -4.55 -20.74 8.28
CA LEU A 492 -3.19 -20.99 7.79
C LEU A 492 -2.14 -20.97 8.92
N GLY A 493 -2.53 -20.70 10.17
CA GLY A 493 -1.62 -20.56 11.31
C GLY A 493 -0.74 -19.31 11.26
N VAL A 494 -1.14 -18.28 10.53
CA VAL A 494 -0.30 -17.14 10.13
C VAL A 494 -0.74 -15.79 10.70
N GLY A 495 -1.97 -15.29 10.58
CA GLY A 495 -2.14 -13.83 10.69
C GLY A 495 -2.30 -13.26 12.10
N LEU A 496 -2.90 -13.99 13.06
CA LEU A 496 -2.90 -13.63 14.48
C LEU A 496 -1.56 -14.03 15.09
N ALA A 497 -0.89 -15.05 14.53
CA ALA A 497 0.47 -15.42 14.90
C ALA A 497 1.52 -14.40 14.38
N ASP A 498 1.29 -13.76 13.23
CA ASP A 498 2.20 -12.80 12.58
C ASP A 498 2.33 -11.51 13.38
N LEU A 499 1.24 -11.04 13.99
CA LEU A 499 1.25 -9.92 14.94
C LEU A 499 2.02 -10.26 16.23
N THR A 500 2.36 -11.52 16.48
CA THR A 500 3.18 -11.96 17.63
C THR A 500 4.59 -12.41 17.24
N ARG A 501 4.94 -12.37 15.94
CA ARG A 501 6.31 -12.66 15.49
C ARG A 501 7.22 -11.49 15.82
N ARG A 502 8.54 -11.74 15.93
CA ARG A 502 9.57 -10.73 16.20
C ARG A 502 9.55 -9.56 15.20
N GLU A 503 8.96 -9.74 14.02
CA GLU A 503 8.92 -8.76 12.93
C GLU A 503 7.50 -8.61 12.37
N LEU A 504 6.83 -7.49 12.66
CA LEU A 504 5.58 -7.10 12.01
C LEU A 504 5.85 -6.06 10.90
N PRO A 505 5.64 -6.39 9.62
CA PRO A 505 5.74 -5.43 8.52
C PRO A 505 4.77 -4.26 8.70
N ILE A 506 5.19 -3.05 8.30
CA ILE A 506 4.38 -1.84 8.46
C ILE A 506 3.05 -1.91 7.70
N GLN A 507 3.02 -2.57 6.54
CA GLN A 507 1.80 -2.77 5.74
C GLN A 507 0.78 -3.61 6.50
N SER A 508 1.24 -4.69 7.16
CA SER A 508 0.42 -5.54 8.02
C SER A 508 -0.08 -4.78 9.25
N ALA A 509 0.78 -3.98 9.89
CA ALA A 509 0.40 -3.16 11.04
C ALA A 509 -0.69 -2.13 10.68
N MET A 510 -0.56 -1.44 9.54
CA MET A 510 -1.57 -0.51 9.06
C MET A 510 -2.89 -1.20 8.69
N CYS A 511 -2.81 -2.36 8.03
CA CYS A 511 -3.99 -3.16 7.70
C CYS A 511 -4.71 -3.61 8.99
N ALA A 512 -3.99 -4.14 9.97
CA ALA A 512 -4.56 -4.57 11.25
C ALA A 512 -5.23 -3.41 12.00
N LEU A 513 -4.61 -2.22 12.03
CA LEU A 513 -5.19 -1.00 12.58
C LEU A 513 -6.52 -0.65 11.89
N ASP A 514 -6.49 -0.47 10.56
CA ASP A 514 -7.67 -0.06 9.78
C ASP A 514 -8.78 -1.15 9.91
N CYS A 515 -8.45 -2.44 9.82
CA CYS A 515 -9.40 -3.56 9.97
C CYS A 515 -10.07 -3.58 11.36
N ALA A 516 -9.28 -3.43 12.43
CA ALA A 516 -9.82 -3.46 13.79
C ALA A 516 -10.75 -2.27 14.06
N GLN A 517 -10.39 -1.09 13.58
CA GLN A 517 -11.22 0.11 13.67
C GLN A 517 -12.55 -0.05 12.92
N VAL A 518 -12.52 -0.62 11.71
CA VAL A 518 -13.73 -0.89 10.92
C VAL A 518 -14.67 -1.88 11.61
N LEU A 519 -14.12 -2.99 12.11
CA LEU A 519 -14.90 -3.99 12.83
C LEU A 519 -15.50 -3.41 14.11
N ALA A 520 -14.71 -2.64 14.88
CA ALA A 520 -15.18 -2.01 16.09
C ALA A 520 -16.33 -1.02 15.83
N GLU A 521 -16.22 -0.18 14.80
CA GLU A 521 -17.29 0.75 14.42
C GLU A 521 -18.55 0.04 13.90
N TRP A 522 -18.38 -1.07 13.18
CA TRP A 522 -19.50 -1.89 12.75
C TRP A 522 -20.22 -2.52 13.95
N VAL A 523 -19.49 -3.15 14.87
CA VAL A 523 -20.05 -3.71 16.12
C VAL A 523 -20.71 -2.63 16.95
N ALA A 524 -20.11 -1.44 17.08
CA ALA A 524 -20.69 -0.33 17.83
C ALA A 524 -21.99 0.19 17.19
N THR A 525 -22.08 0.16 15.85
CA THR A 525 -23.32 0.50 15.15
C THR A 525 -24.43 -0.53 15.42
N LEU A 526 -24.09 -1.82 15.49
CA LEU A 526 -25.03 -2.85 15.93
C LEU A 526 -25.43 -2.68 17.40
N GLN A 527 -24.45 -2.39 18.26
CA GLN A 527 -24.64 -2.13 19.69
C GLN A 527 -25.64 -0.99 19.93
N ASP A 528 -25.56 0.12 19.17
CA ASP A 528 -26.52 1.22 19.28
C ASP A 528 -27.95 0.80 18.91
N ARG A 529 -28.10 -0.18 18.01
CA ARG A 529 -29.39 -0.67 17.55
C ARG A 529 -30.04 -1.63 18.54
N VAL A 530 -29.28 -2.59 19.06
CA VAL A 530 -29.81 -3.68 19.89
C VAL A 530 -29.54 -3.51 21.39
N GLY A 531 -28.64 -2.60 21.78
CA GLY A 531 -28.13 -2.47 23.14
C GLY A 531 -29.20 -2.25 24.20
N ARG A 532 -30.24 -1.48 23.87
CA ARG A 532 -31.37 -1.23 24.79
C ARG A 532 -32.19 -2.48 25.13
N TYR A 533 -32.10 -3.53 24.31
CA TYR A 533 -32.90 -4.76 24.45
C TYR A 533 -32.07 -5.93 24.94
N LEU A 534 -30.84 -6.06 24.44
CA LEU A 534 -29.98 -7.22 24.68
C LEU A 534 -28.84 -6.93 25.66
N GLY A 535 -28.58 -5.67 26.01
CA GLY A 535 -27.39 -5.28 26.77
C GLY A 535 -26.15 -5.12 25.88
N ILE A 536 -24.96 -5.25 26.47
CA ILE A 536 -23.69 -5.08 25.75
C ILE A 536 -23.32 -6.37 25.01
N LEU A 537 -23.21 -6.29 23.69
CA LEU A 537 -22.81 -7.38 22.80
C LEU A 537 -21.43 -7.92 23.22
N GLY A 538 -21.36 -9.23 23.45
CA GLY A 538 -20.15 -9.93 23.87
C GLY A 538 -20.05 -10.21 25.38
N LEU A 539 -21.07 -9.83 26.15
CA LEU A 539 -21.25 -10.32 27.52
C LEU A 539 -22.01 -11.65 27.52
N ALA A 540 -21.75 -12.49 28.54
CA ALA A 540 -22.30 -13.85 28.64
C ALA A 540 -23.84 -13.91 28.71
N ASP A 541 -24.49 -12.81 29.10
CA ASP A 541 -25.95 -12.72 29.25
C ASP A 541 -26.69 -12.38 27.94
N VAL A 542 -25.97 -12.19 26.82
CA VAL A 542 -26.56 -11.79 25.53
C VAL A 542 -26.93 -13.00 24.68
N ASP A 543 -28.24 -13.22 24.50
CA ASP A 543 -28.77 -14.25 23.60
C ASP A 543 -29.28 -13.65 22.28
N LEU A 544 -28.57 -13.94 21.19
CA LEU A 544 -28.92 -13.48 19.84
C LEU A 544 -30.13 -14.23 19.24
N THR A 545 -30.70 -15.23 19.93
CA THR A 545 -31.93 -15.91 19.51
C THR A 545 -33.20 -15.22 20.00
N GLN A 546 -33.07 -14.18 20.83
CA GLN A 546 -34.22 -13.42 21.31
C GLN A 546 -34.87 -12.60 20.18
N VAL A 547 -36.19 -12.38 20.31
CA VAL A 547 -37.01 -11.64 19.32
C VAL A 547 -36.42 -10.28 18.93
N PRO A 548 -35.89 -9.44 19.85
CA PRO A 548 -35.28 -8.16 19.47
C PRO A 548 -34.07 -8.32 18.54
N ALA A 549 -33.24 -9.34 18.74
CA ALA A 549 -32.11 -9.63 17.87
C ALA A 549 -32.60 -10.11 16.49
N ILE A 550 -33.56 -11.04 16.45
CA ILE A 550 -34.14 -11.55 15.20
C ILE A 550 -34.78 -10.44 14.37
N MET A 551 -35.41 -9.45 15.00
CA MET A 551 -36.08 -8.36 14.30
C MET A 551 -35.13 -7.25 13.85
N LEU A 552 -34.01 -7.04 14.55
CA LEU A 552 -33.13 -5.89 14.33
C LEU A 552 -31.81 -6.25 13.67
N LEU A 553 -31.36 -7.50 13.72
CA LEU A 553 -30.13 -7.95 13.10
C LEU A 553 -30.42 -8.72 11.82
N GLU A 554 -29.61 -8.50 10.80
CA GLU A 554 -29.64 -9.33 9.60
C GLU A 554 -28.90 -10.66 9.85
N GLU A 555 -29.19 -11.70 9.05
CA GLU A 555 -28.50 -13.00 9.18
C GLU A 555 -26.99 -12.87 9.00
N GLU A 556 -26.56 -11.96 8.11
CA GLU A 556 -25.15 -11.63 7.91
C GLU A 556 -24.52 -11.00 9.16
N ASP A 557 -25.28 -10.21 9.93
CA ASP A 557 -24.80 -9.58 11.15
C ASP A 557 -24.47 -10.64 12.22
N VAL A 558 -25.37 -11.62 12.39
CA VAL A 558 -25.17 -12.72 13.35
C VAL A 558 -23.98 -13.58 12.96
N LYS A 559 -23.83 -13.92 11.67
CA LYS A 559 -22.67 -14.68 11.17
C LYS A 559 -21.36 -13.94 11.41
N LEU A 560 -21.33 -12.63 11.16
CA LEU A 560 -20.12 -11.83 11.32
C LEU A 560 -19.77 -11.62 12.81
N LEU A 561 -20.77 -11.47 13.69
CA LEU A 561 -20.54 -11.47 15.15
C LEU A 561 -19.92 -12.80 15.62
N GLY A 562 -20.38 -13.93 15.10
CA GLY A 562 -19.79 -15.25 15.38
C GLY A 562 -18.30 -15.31 15.02
N ARG A 563 -17.92 -14.78 13.84
CA ARG A 563 -16.51 -14.71 13.43
C ARG A 563 -15.66 -13.83 14.36
N ILE A 564 -16.20 -12.71 14.85
CA ILE A 564 -15.50 -11.86 15.82
C ILE A 564 -15.30 -12.59 17.15
N GLN A 565 -16.30 -13.34 17.58
CA GLN A 565 -16.20 -14.19 18.78
C GLN A 565 -15.09 -15.22 18.62
N ASP A 566 -14.98 -15.88 17.45
CA ASP A 566 -13.91 -16.84 17.17
C ASP A 566 -12.52 -16.17 17.19
N ILE A 567 -12.38 -14.99 16.57
CA ILE A 567 -11.13 -14.20 16.60
C ILE A 567 -10.71 -13.88 18.04
N LEU A 568 -11.64 -13.42 18.88
CA LEU A 568 -11.37 -13.08 20.27
C LEU A 568 -11.06 -14.32 21.13
N ALA A 569 -11.76 -15.44 20.88
CA ALA A 569 -11.51 -16.71 21.56
C ALA A 569 -10.11 -17.25 21.23
N GLY A 570 -9.67 -17.15 19.98
CA GLY A 570 -8.32 -17.52 19.54
C GLY A 570 -7.20 -16.69 20.18
N ALA A 571 -7.49 -15.43 20.52
CA ALA A 571 -6.53 -14.53 21.18
C ALA A 571 -6.42 -14.73 22.71
N GLY A 572 -7.47 -15.26 23.36
CA GLY A 572 -7.57 -15.43 24.82
C GLY A 572 -6.47 -16.26 25.48
N PRO A 573 -6.16 -17.49 25.02
CA PRO A 573 -5.16 -18.36 25.65
C PRO A 573 -3.71 -17.93 25.39
N ARG A 574 -3.42 -17.29 24.25
CA ARG A 574 -2.07 -16.80 23.89
C ARG A 574 -1.58 -15.65 24.77
N THR A 575 -2.49 -14.95 25.43
CA THR A 575 -2.19 -13.74 26.20
C THR A 575 -2.03 -13.99 27.72
N LYS A 576 -2.67 -15.06 28.25
CA LYS A 576 -2.61 -15.44 29.68
C LYS A 576 -1.36 -16.25 30.07
N MET A 577 -0.73 -16.93 29.12
CA MET A 577 0.41 -17.84 29.36
C MET A 577 1.73 -17.09 29.64
N GLU A 578 1.88 -15.84 29.19
CA GLU A 578 3.19 -15.17 29.11
C GLU A 578 3.42 -14.08 30.16
N THR A 579 2.39 -13.54 30.82
CA THR A 579 2.56 -12.34 31.64
C THR A 579 3.13 -12.58 33.04
N GLY A 580 3.15 -13.81 33.58
CA GLY A 580 3.91 -14.24 34.80
C GLY A 580 3.72 -13.43 36.11
N VAL A 581 3.04 -12.30 36.03
CA VAL A 581 2.73 -11.26 37.00
C VAL A 581 1.23 -11.05 36.84
N ALA A 582 0.53 -10.69 37.92
CA ALA A 582 -0.89 -10.36 37.92
C ALA A 582 -1.22 -9.14 37.04
N GLY A 583 -1.05 -9.29 35.72
CA GLY A 583 -1.32 -8.31 34.69
C GLY A 583 -2.79 -8.38 34.30
N ARG A 584 -3.38 -7.19 34.15
CA ARG A 584 -4.77 -6.96 33.70
C ARG A 584 -5.07 -7.84 32.48
N ALA A 585 -6.13 -8.64 32.54
CA ALA A 585 -6.57 -9.41 31.38
C ALA A 585 -6.80 -8.46 30.18
N VAL A 586 -6.18 -8.76 29.03
CA VAL A 586 -6.30 -7.94 27.81
C VAL A 586 -7.75 -7.91 27.31
N VAL A 587 -8.45 -9.03 27.47
CA VAL A 587 -9.90 -9.12 27.31
C VAL A 587 -10.53 -8.73 28.64
N ASP A 588 -11.24 -7.61 28.63
CA ASP A 588 -12.04 -7.14 29.77
C ASP A 588 -13.43 -7.76 29.63
N GLU A 589 -13.81 -8.60 30.60
CA GLU A 589 -15.09 -9.30 30.63
C GLU A 589 -16.29 -8.34 30.57
N HIS A 590 -16.11 -7.03 30.83
CA HIS A 590 -17.19 -6.04 30.86
C HIS A 590 -17.18 -5.05 29.68
N ALA A 591 -16.22 -5.14 28.75
CA ALA A 591 -16.02 -4.10 27.72
C ALA A 591 -16.76 -4.34 26.39
N GLY A 592 -17.34 -5.54 26.19
CA GLY A 592 -18.03 -5.92 24.96
C GLY A 592 -17.09 -6.19 23.77
N TYR A 593 -17.66 -6.67 22.66
CA TYR A 593 -16.87 -7.13 21.50
C TYR A 593 -16.01 -6.03 20.86
N ALA A 594 -16.56 -4.82 20.64
CA ALA A 594 -15.85 -3.73 19.95
C ALA A 594 -14.58 -3.29 20.70
N ALA A 595 -14.68 -3.04 22.00
CA ALA A 595 -13.54 -2.61 22.80
C ALA A 595 -12.50 -3.73 22.98
N ASN A 596 -12.94 -4.97 23.19
CA ASN A 596 -12.03 -6.10 23.32
C ASN A 596 -11.26 -6.39 22.02
N LEU A 597 -11.89 -6.24 20.85
CA LEU A 597 -11.22 -6.39 19.56
C LEU A 597 -10.06 -5.40 19.39
N LEU A 598 -10.30 -4.12 19.71
CA LEU A 598 -9.28 -3.07 19.64
C LEU A 598 -8.13 -3.33 20.62
N ARG A 599 -8.44 -3.73 21.87
CA ARG A 599 -7.41 -4.03 22.89
C ARG A 599 -6.57 -5.25 22.56
N VAL A 600 -7.19 -6.32 22.06
CA VAL A 600 -6.47 -7.52 21.60
C VAL A 600 -5.53 -7.13 20.47
N THR A 601 -6.02 -6.42 19.46
CA THR A 601 -5.19 -5.95 18.33
C THR A 601 -4.02 -5.08 18.82
N ALA A 602 -4.28 -4.14 19.74
CA ALA A 602 -3.26 -3.27 20.33
C ALA A 602 -2.19 -4.08 21.09
N SER A 603 -2.61 -5.01 21.95
CA SER A 603 -1.70 -5.87 22.72
C SER A 603 -0.81 -6.71 21.81
N MET A 604 -1.33 -7.15 20.68
CA MET A 604 -0.59 -7.96 19.73
C MET A 604 0.43 -7.13 18.97
N MET A 605 0.00 -6.01 18.38
CA MET A 605 0.90 -5.08 17.69
C MET A 605 2.04 -4.58 18.57
N GLY A 606 1.79 -4.37 19.87
CA GLY A 606 2.80 -3.93 20.84
C GLY A 606 3.91 -4.95 21.08
N LYS A 607 3.67 -6.25 20.89
CA LYS A 607 4.67 -7.32 21.11
C LYS A 607 5.64 -7.50 19.94
N ALA A 608 5.25 -7.13 18.72
CA ALA A 608 6.00 -7.36 17.48
C ALA A 608 6.67 -6.10 16.89
N ALA A 609 6.76 -5.05 17.70
CA ALA A 609 7.05 -3.69 17.27
C ALA A 609 8.56 -3.40 17.09
N VAL A 610 9.15 -3.78 15.94
CA VAL A 610 10.49 -3.30 15.54
C VAL A 610 10.48 -1.79 15.31
N TRP A 611 9.45 -1.29 14.62
CA TRP A 611 9.33 0.12 14.27
C TRP A 611 8.57 0.89 15.35
N PRO A 612 9.13 1.97 15.93
CA PRO A 612 8.46 2.74 16.98
C PRO A 612 7.09 3.31 16.58
N VAL A 613 6.81 3.50 15.28
CA VAL A 613 5.50 3.98 14.81
C VAL A 613 4.34 3.08 15.22
N THR A 614 4.59 1.78 15.38
CA THR A 614 3.56 0.82 15.83
C THR A 614 3.05 1.14 17.23
N ARG A 615 3.87 1.73 18.12
CA ARG A 615 3.41 2.18 19.46
C ARG A 615 2.35 3.26 19.37
N LEU A 616 2.41 4.11 18.35
CA LEU A 616 1.40 5.13 18.10
C LEU A 616 0.08 4.51 17.64
N MET A 617 0.16 3.46 16.83
CA MET A 617 -1.01 2.67 16.43
C MET A 617 -1.64 1.99 17.66
N VAL A 618 -0.82 1.43 18.55
CA VAL A 618 -1.27 0.83 19.82
C VAL A 618 -1.99 1.86 20.69
N SER A 619 -1.40 3.03 20.95
CA SER A 619 -2.04 4.08 21.74
C SER A 619 -3.35 4.55 21.12
N CYS A 620 -3.42 4.68 19.79
CA CYS A 620 -4.65 5.02 19.08
C CYS A 620 -5.75 3.97 19.29
N LEU A 621 -5.41 2.69 19.18
CA LEU A 621 -6.35 1.57 19.41
C LEU A 621 -6.85 1.53 20.85
N GLU A 622 -5.96 1.76 21.83
CA GLU A 622 -6.32 1.79 23.25
C GLU A 622 -7.33 2.90 23.57
N THR A 623 -7.07 4.12 23.11
CA THR A 623 -8.01 5.24 23.27
C THR A 623 -9.34 4.95 22.54
N HIS A 624 -9.29 4.43 21.31
CA HIS A 624 -10.52 4.08 20.58
C HIS A 624 -11.33 3.00 21.31
N ALA A 625 -10.68 2.04 21.97
CA ALA A 625 -11.35 1.02 22.78
C ALA A 625 -12.12 1.61 23.96
N GLU A 626 -11.61 2.67 24.59
CA GLU A 626 -12.31 3.39 25.66
C GLU A 626 -13.57 4.09 25.13
N HIS A 627 -13.49 4.72 23.95
CA HIS A 627 -14.65 5.30 23.27
C HIS A 627 -15.71 4.24 22.93
N MET A 628 -15.29 3.08 22.43
CA MET A 628 -16.20 1.98 22.09
C MET A 628 -16.90 1.42 23.34
N ARG A 629 -16.18 1.28 24.46
CA ARG A 629 -16.77 0.90 25.75
C ARG A 629 -17.82 1.92 26.20
N ALA A 630 -17.47 3.20 26.22
CA ALA A 630 -18.38 4.27 26.65
C ALA A 630 -19.61 4.40 25.73
N ARG A 631 -19.46 4.14 24.43
CA ARG A 631 -20.58 4.07 23.48
C ARG A 631 -21.49 2.87 23.78
N ALA A 632 -20.92 1.69 24.06
CA ALA A 632 -21.69 0.52 24.43
C ALA A 632 -22.50 0.73 25.72
N GLU A 633 -21.89 1.26 26.78
CA GLU A 633 -22.57 1.57 28.05
C GLU A 633 -23.73 2.56 27.84
N ARG A 634 -23.52 3.61 27.03
CA ARG A 634 -24.59 4.58 26.69
C ARG A 634 -25.77 3.94 25.94
N SER A 635 -25.51 2.97 25.06
CA SER A 635 -26.57 2.28 24.30
C SER A 635 -27.56 1.52 25.18
N VAL A 636 -27.11 1.07 26.36
CA VAL A 636 -27.94 0.37 27.35
C VAL A 636 -28.67 1.36 28.26
N LEU A 637 -27.97 2.43 28.69
CA LEU A 637 -28.55 3.45 29.58
C LEU A 637 -29.69 4.27 28.95
N ALA A 638 -29.70 4.38 27.62
CA ALA A 638 -30.83 4.93 26.88
C ALA A 638 -32.16 4.15 27.07
N ALA A 639 -32.17 3.04 27.81
CA ALA A 639 -33.35 2.31 28.25
C ALA A 639 -33.94 2.76 29.61
N ALA A 640 -33.24 3.63 30.37
CA ALA A 640 -33.63 4.03 31.73
C ALA A 640 -34.35 5.40 31.82
N GLN A 641 -34.62 6.03 30.67
CA GLN A 641 -35.46 7.22 30.52
C GLN A 641 -36.60 6.90 29.55
#